data_AF-A0A3E0NX37-F1
#
_entry.id   AF-A0A3E0NX37-F1
#
_cell.length_a   1.000
_cell.length_b   1.000
_cell.length_c   1.000
_cell.angle_alpha   90.00
_cell.angle_beta   90.00
_cell.angle_gamma   90.00
#
_symmetry.space_group_name_H-M   'P 1'
#
loop_
_entity.id
_entity.type
_entity.pdbx_description
1 polymer ?
#
loop_
_entity_poly.entity_id
_entity_poly.type
_entity_poly.pdbx_seq_one_letter_code
_entity_poly.pdbx_strand_id
1 'polypeptide(L)'
;MANPVEVWKAEKHGLDVWSDVERHASAATPMKQIDAADLERMKWYGFFYRKRDQPGRYMNRIRITAGELSAAQAKEIARLAYEFGHGIVDVTTRANVQIQGLPIDRLPEVRSRLEAVGLTAKQTGHDNIRNVFGHPFSGLMPDELIDTRDLCPRITALFVDSREYSDLPRKMNICMNGTSQHAAHYWTQDVSFLATRTDCGSVAFYVLLGGTQGQNPHLARHLPVLVAPEQVVEVTRSVLDLFRAKGSREKRNAARFRFLMEAIGVDGVLAWLEQDLPFTLLPHRIVPKPASEGDELIGWFREADWDRWTMGLCVPLGRMTWQQFEGLGVLADRWGSGTLRTTQEQGIAVANIPTRHKQAALTDAAALGLSIHADALDRNTMACTGSQFCNIAVTETKGRMFQLLEKLRKKQVRLEGIRIHMSGCPSSCAQHFTADIGLKGVRVRRLLGTREGFDVFLGGGIAGGVQMGRTFRLGVDVDQLPTLIEEVVTQYYLSHKPGQTFSDYWREQLPDDRSVKAAEEDFKPPVWLCENCRYEHAGVDPPVFCPSCAGLRRYFARLEDSVEELAAPDDPSAEATPSNGALRSDGFAFAAEESAVPEGEGLDVTVGGKELALFRVDGRIHAIDALCPHEGAPLAQGSVTGGVVTCPWHGWTFNACSGCSIDPPHNDVRRYETRVDEGRVYVKVDAVPAAASAQGAKPRRAIRPREASLPLVQIIDEAPGVRTFRFDNQARLLPMDHPGKFVKICVPADSQDVWRSFTISSSPHAPEVVDLTIKLNPDGVASRWLFENAQPGDEFKLNGAQGGFYFDHERHTEPLVLVSAGSGVTPMMSIARWCQARGLANPIAFFHGARTVDDILFRAECTRLAGESPDFAYHVSLTQPDDAWQGLHGRLTPETLLAHLDRPAECRYFLCGPNDFMERLCEGLSAAGVPRDRIHTEQFHASLAAKR
;
A
#
# COMPACT_ATOMS: atom_id res chain seq x y z
N MET A 1 -29.34 -40.52 -2.93
CA MET A 1 -29.37 -40.31 -1.47
C MET A 1 -29.98 -38.96 -1.21
N ALA A 2 -30.86 -38.83 -0.20
CA ALA A 2 -31.35 -37.53 0.24
C ALA A 2 -30.18 -36.66 0.74
N ASN A 3 -30.32 -35.33 0.64
CA ASN A 3 -29.36 -34.39 1.20
C ASN A 3 -29.38 -34.53 2.73
N PRO A 4 -28.32 -35.05 3.39
CA PRO A 4 -28.36 -35.39 4.81
C PRO A 4 -28.61 -34.16 5.69
N VAL A 5 -28.22 -32.98 5.19
CA VAL A 5 -28.51 -31.69 5.83
C VAL A 5 -30.00 -31.38 5.93
N GLU A 6 -30.81 -31.71 4.92
CA GLU A 6 -32.26 -31.46 5.00
C GLU A 6 -32.91 -32.41 6.00
N VAL A 7 -32.42 -33.65 6.09
CA VAL A 7 -32.82 -34.60 7.12
C VAL A 7 -32.50 -34.04 8.51
N TRP A 8 -31.27 -33.55 8.72
CA TRP A 8 -30.89 -32.94 10.00
C TRP A 8 -31.73 -31.70 10.36
N LYS A 9 -32.09 -30.85 9.40
CA LYS A 9 -32.95 -29.69 9.65
C LYS A 9 -34.39 -30.10 9.98
N ALA A 10 -34.90 -31.17 9.36
CA ALA A 10 -36.23 -31.71 9.64
C ALA A 10 -36.32 -32.43 10.99
N GLU A 11 -35.26 -33.15 11.40
CA GLU A 11 -35.17 -33.81 12.72
C GLU A 11 -35.18 -32.83 13.90
N LYS A 12 -34.41 -31.73 13.77
CA LYS A 12 -34.24 -30.71 14.81
C LYS A 12 -33.82 -29.40 14.15
N HIS A 13 -34.63 -28.37 14.34
CA HIS A 13 -34.39 -27.04 13.79
C HIS A 13 -33.08 -26.45 14.34
N GLY A 14 -32.36 -25.70 13.51
CA GLY A 14 -30.99 -25.26 13.82
C GLY A 14 -30.86 -24.36 15.05
N LEU A 15 -31.92 -23.64 15.43
CA LEU A 15 -31.92 -22.82 16.66
C LEU A 15 -32.14 -23.65 17.93
N ASP A 16 -32.69 -24.87 17.83
CA ASP A 16 -33.02 -25.70 19.00
C ASP A 16 -31.84 -26.54 19.51
N VAL A 17 -30.69 -26.53 18.81
CA VAL A 17 -29.48 -27.24 19.25
C VAL A 17 -28.86 -26.69 20.53
N TRP A 18 -29.24 -25.49 20.99
CA TRP A 18 -28.52 -24.82 22.07
C TRP A 18 -28.55 -25.58 23.40
N SER A 19 -29.68 -26.20 23.75
CA SER A 19 -29.77 -27.07 24.94
C SER A 19 -28.87 -28.31 24.83
N ASP A 20 -28.57 -28.79 23.61
CA ASP A 20 -27.59 -29.84 23.40
C ASP A 20 -26.16 -29.31 23.60
N VAL A 21 -25.87 -28.09 23.14
CA VAL A 21 -24.57 -27.42 23.38
C VAL A 21 -24.32 -27.26 24.87
N GLU A 22 -25.31 -26.78 25.64
CA GLU A 22 -25.20 -26.62 27.09
C GLU A 22 -24.99 -27.95 27.82
N ARG A 23 -25.72 -29.01 27.40
CA ARG A 23 -25.52 -30.37 27.93
C ARG A 23 -24.11 -30.90 27.62
N HIS A 24 -23.63 -30.72 26.39
CA HIS A 24 -22.30 -31.18 25.99
C HIS A 24 -21.17 -30.36 26.63
N ALA A 25 -21.37 -29.06 26.83
CA ALA A 25 -20.46 -28.17 27.55
C ALA A 25 -20.35 -28.57 29.03
N SER A 26 -21.49 -28.75 29.71
CA SER A 26 -21.56 -29.13 31.13
C SER A 26 -20.93 -30.50 31.41
N ALA A 27 -21.05 -31.43 30.47
CA ALA A 27 -20.44 -32.76 30.54
C ALA A 27 -19.03 -32.83 29.91
N ALA A 28 -18.46 -31.69 29.47
CA ALA A 28 -17.20 -31.61 28.73
C ALA A 28 -17.06 -32.67 27.61
N THR A 29 -18.15 -32.95 26.88
CA THR A 29 -18.25 -34.11 25.99
C THR A 29 -17.17 -34.07 24.90
N PRO A 30 -16.31 -35.10 24.77
CA PRO A 30 -15.34 -35.18 23.69
C PRO A 30 -16.02 -35.13 22.32
N MET A 31 -15.55 -34.29 21.40
CA MET A 31 -16.16 -34.09 20.07
C MET A 31 -16.44 -35.39 19.30
N LYS A 32 -15.62 -36.44 19.48
CA LYS A 32 -15.83 -37.76 18.84
C LYS A 32 -17.09 -38.52 19.32
N GLN A 33 -17.67 -38.11 20.45
CA GLN A 33 -18.87 -38.68 21.06
C GLN A 33 -20.13 -37.82 20.82
N ILE A 34 -19.98 -36.63 20.21
CA ILE A 34 -21.09 -35.76 19.84
C ILE A 34 -21.56 -36.16 18.45
N ASP A 35 -22.88 -36.24 18.26
CA ASP A 35 -23.46 -36.58 16.98
C ASP A 35 -23.08 -35.57 15.87
N ALA A 36 -22.89 -36.08 14.66
CA ALA A 36 -22.45 -35.28 13.52
C ALA A 36 -23.47 -34.21 13.11
N ALA A 37 -24.77 -34.47 13.27
CA ALA A 37 -25.81 -33.50 12.98
C ALA A 37 -25.82 -32.37 14.00
N ASP A 38 -25.65 -32.66 15.30
CA ASP A 38 -25.55 -31.62 16.33
C ASP A 38 -24.27 -30.77 16.17
N LEU A 39 -23.13 -31.38 15.85
CA LEU A 39 -21.89 -30.66 15.48
C LEU A 39 -22.06 -29.73 14.26
N GLU A 40 -22.90 -30.10 13.29
CA GLU A 40 -23.24 -29.24 12.14
C GLU A 40 -24.27 -28.17 12.51
N ARG A 41 -25.26 -28.48 13.37
CA ARG A 41 -26.27 -27.55 13.88
C ARG A 41 -25.66 -26.45 14.76
N MET A 42 -24.60 -26.72 15.53
CA MET A 42 -23.84 -25.70 16.31
C MET A 42 -23.44 -24.45 15.49
N LYS A 43 -23.31 -24.60 14.16
CA LYS A 43 -22.98 -23.51 13.23
C LYS A 43 -24.11 -22.48 13.07
N TRP A 44 -25.34 -22.77 13.51
CA TRP A 44 -26.40 -21.77 13.68
C TRP A 44 -26.13 -20.80 14.82
N TYR A 45 -25.36 -21.19 15.84
CA TYR A 45 -24.86 -20.31 16.89
C TYR A 45 -23.44 -19.80 16.61
N GLY A 46 -22.97 -19.95 15.37
CA GLY A 46 -21.67 -19.47 14.92
C GLY A 46 -20.47 -20.25 15.45
N PHE A 47 -20.69 -21.40 16.11
CA PHE A 47 -19.63 -22.30 16.57
C PHE A 47 -19.34 -23.38 15.52
N PHE A 48 -18.07 -23.53 15.15
CA PHE A 48 -17.59 -24.45 14.13
C PHE A 48 -16.52 -25.38 14.71
N TYR A 49 -16.88 -26.64 14.95
CA TYR A 49 -15.94 -27.66 15.43
C TYR A 49 -14.75 -27.85 14.47
N ARG A 50 -13.60 -28.24 15.04
CA ARG A 50 -12.32 -28.38 14.35
C ARG A 50 -11.77 -29.80 14.42
N LYS A 51 -11.27 -30.31 13.29
CA LYS A 51 -10.71 -31.66 13.15
C LYS A 51 -9.17 -31.70 13.04
N ARG A 52 -8.47 -30.56 12.97
CA ARG A 52 -7.03 -30.52 12.61
C ARG A 52 -6.17 -29.93 13.72
N ASP A 53 -6.50 -28.73 14.15
CA ASP A 53 -6.07 -28.09 15.37
C ASP A 53 -6.73 -28.75 16.58
N GLN A 54 -6.03 -29.72 17.20
CA GLN A 54 -6.45 -30.44 18.42
C GLN A 54 -7.93 -30.87 18.40
N PRO A 55 -8.29 -32.02 17.81
CA PRO A 55 -9.67 -32.48 17.67
C PRO A 55 -10.51 -32.32 18.95
N GLY A 56 -11.48 -31.42 18.94
CA GLY A 56 -12.19 -30.98 20.15
C GLY A 56 -12.28 -29.47 20.34
N ARG A 57 -11.54 -28.66 19.57
CA ARG A 57 -11.67 -27.19 19.57
C ARG A 57 -12.75 -26.68 18.63
N TYR A 58 -13.18 -25.45 18.86
CA TYR A 58 -14.21 -24.73 18.10
C TYR A 58 -13.70 -23.35 17.69
N MET A 59 -14.11 -22.90 16.50
CA MET A 59 -14.06 -21.49 16.12
C MET A 59 -15.40 -20.84 16.37
N ASN A 60 -15.43 -19.63 16.91
CA ASN A 60 -16.63 -18.79 16.91
C ASN A 60 -16.48 -17.68 15.85
N ARG A 61 -17.50 -17.51 15.01
CA ARG A 61 -17.63 -16.37 14.09
C ARG A 61 -18.68 -15.42 14.61
N ILE A 62 -18.25 -14.19 14.87
CA ILE A 62 -19.04 -13.14 15.48
C ILE A 62 -19.60 -12.25 14.38
N ARG A 63 -20.89 -11.93 14.42
CA ARG A 63 -21.57 -11.09 13.44
C ARG A 63 -21.24 -9.62 13.70
N ILE A 64 -20.59 -8.97 12.74
CA ILE A 64 -20.30 -7.53 12.79
C ILE A 64 -21.13 -6.83 11.71
N THR A 65 -22.40 -6.57 12.00
CA THR A 65 -23.33 -5.93 11.06
C THR A 65 -22.80 -4.56 10.64
N ALA A 66 -22.99 -4.19 9.36
CA ALA A 66 -22.42 -2.99 8.75
C ALA A 66 -20.88 -2.90 8.74
N GLY A 67 -20.16 -3.84 9.37
CA GLY A 67 -18.72 -3.72 9.64
C GLY A 67 -18.37 -2.80 10.83
N GLU A 68 -19.36 -2.33 11.60
CA GLU A 68 -19.17 -1.45 12.76
C GLU A 68 -19.00 -2.24 14.07
N LEU A 69 -18.00 -1.86 14.86
CA LEU A 69 -17.73 -2.39 16.20
C LEU A 69 -17.57 -1.25 17.19
N SER A 70 -18.10 -1.37 18.41
CA SER A 70 -17.68 -0.49 19.51
C SER A 70 -16.37 -0.97 20.14
N ALA A 71 -15.66 -0.06 20.81
CA ALA A 71 -14.46 -0.34 21.58
C ALA A 71 -14.72 -1.37 22.70
N ALA A 72 -15.86 -1.27 23.39
CA ALA A 72 -16.26 -2.23 24.43
C ALA A 72 -16.43 -3.65 23.85
N GLN A 73 -17.07 -3.76 22.68
CA GLN A 73 -17.21 -5.02 21.95
C GLN A 73 -15.86 -5.58 21.51
N ALA A 74 -14.97 -4.76 20.97
CA ALA A 74 -13.64 -5.20 20.54
C ALA A 74 -12.77 -5.70 21.70
N LYS A 75 -12.78 -4.98 22.83
CA LYS A 75 -12.12 -5.40 24.08
C LYS A 75 -12.65 -6.74 24.57
N GLU A 76 -13.97 -6.95 24.56
CA GLU A 76 -14.56 -8.20 25.02
C GLU A 76 -14.22 -9.39 24.09
N ILE A 77 -14.21 -9.18 22.77
CA ILE A 77 -13.75 -10.19 21.81
C ILE A 77 -12.27 -10.54 22.03
N ALA A 78 -11.42 -9.55 22.31
CA ALA A 78 -10.00 -9.77 22.59
C ALA A 78 -9.80 -10.61 23.86
N ARG A 79 -10.54 -10.30 24.94
CA ARG A 79 -10.55 -11.09 26.18
C ARG A 79 -10.98 -12.53 25.94
N LEU A 80 -12.07 -12.76 25.21
CA LEU A 80 -12.52 -14.12 24.85
C LEU A 80 -11.46 -14.87 24.02
N ALA A 81 -10.73 -14.19 23.14
CA ALA A 81 -9.62 -14.78 22.39
C ALA A 81 -8.41 -15.13 23.26
N TYR A 82 -8.12 -14.32 24.28
CA TYR A 82 -7.05 -14.53 25.27
C TYR A 82 -7.38 -15.65 26.27
N GLU A 83 -8.53 -15.57 26.93
CA GLU A 83 -8.92 -16.45 28.03
C GLU A 83 -9.25 -17.87 27.57
N PHE A 84 -9.94 -18.02 26.43
CA PHE A 84 -10.49 -19.31 25.98
C PHE A 84 -9.99 -19.77 24.61
N GLY A 85 -9.41 -18.86 23.82
CA GLY A 85 -9.00 -19.11 22.45
C GLY A 85 -7.51 -19.43 22.26
N HIS A 86 -7.01 -19.14 21.06
CA HIS A 86 -5.59 -19.22 20.71
C HIS A 86 -4.88 -17.85 20.75
N GLY A 87 -5.45 -16.85 21.44
CA GLY A 87 -4.88 -15.50 21.53
C GLY A 87 -4.85 -14.74 20.20
N ILE A 88 -5.65 -15.16 19.21
CA ILE A 88 -5.72 -14.55 17.87
C ILE A 88 -7.15 -14.19 17.47
N VAL A 89 -7.27 -13.09 16.74
CA VAL A 89 -8.51 -12.62 16.10
C VAL A 89 -8.23 -12.48 14.60
N ASP A 90 -9.02 -13.16 13.74
CA ASP A 90 -8.97 -12.91 12.29
C ASP A 90 -10.14 -12.02 11.85
N VAL A 91 -9.88 -10.99 11.03
CA VAL A 91 -10.93 -10.32 10.23
C VAL A 91 -11.19 -11.15 8.97
N THR A 92 -12.44 -11.16 8.51
CA THR A 92 -12.92 -12.01 7.42
C THR A 92 -13.41 -11.19 6.22
N THR A 93 -13.44 -11.83 5.04
CA THR A 93 -13.90 -11.26 3.76
C THR A 93 -15.41 -10.95 3.66
N ARG A 94 -16.08 -10.75 4.80
CA ARG A 94 -17.49 -10.32 4.97
C ARG A 94 -17.62 -9.40 6.19
N ALA A 95 -16.57 -8.65 6.52
CA ALA A 95 -16.45 -7.79 7.69
C ALA A 95 -16.70 -8.44 9.07
N ASN A 96 -16.86 -9.77 9.19
CA ASN A 96 -16.91 -10.40 10.52
C ASN A 96 -15.52 -10.55 11.11
N VAL A 97 -15.45 -10.74 12.43
CA VAL A 97 -14.30 -11.30 13.13
C VAL A 97 -14.52 -12.76 13.53
N GLN A 98 -13.44 -13.51 13.75
CA GLN A 98 -13.49 -14.88 14.26
C GLN A 98 -12.38 -15.17 15.26
N ILE A 99 -12.71 -15.95 16.29
CA ILE A 99 -11.79 -16.44 17.33
C ILE A 99 -11.65 -17.96 17.19
N GLN A 100 -10.42 -18.47 17.30
CA GLN A 100 -10.10 -19.91 17.13
C GLN A 100 -9.76 -20.53 18.50
N GLY A 101 -9.91 -21.86 18.63
CA GLY A 101 -9.33 -22.61 19.75
C GLY A 101 -10.21 -22.82 20.97
N LEU A 102 -11.49 -22.40 20.94
CA LEU A 102 -12.40 -22.50 22.08
C LEU A 102 -12.66 -23.97 22.46
N PRO A 103 -12.60 -24.36 23.74
CA PRO A 103 -13.06 -25.66 24.20
C PRO A 103 -14.60 -25.67 24.40
N ILE A 104 -15.20 -26.86 24.50
CA ILE A 104 -16.66 -27.00 24.50
C ILE A 104 -17.34 -26.46 25.78
N ASP A 105 -16.68 -26.60 26.92
CA ASP A 105 -17.15 -26.11 28.23
C ASP A 105 -17.34 -24.59 28.27
N ARG A 106 -16.60 -23.86 27.42
CA ARG A 106 -16.63 -22.39 27.36
C ARG A 106 -17.57 -21.80 26.33
N LEU A 107 -18.21 -22.60 25.46
CA LEU A 107 -19.12 -22.05 24.45
C LEU A 107 -20.33 -21.31 25.05
N PRO A 108 -20.94 -21.76 26.17
CA PRO A 108 -22.02 -21.00 26.80
C PRO A 108 -21.56 -19.66 27.40
N GLU A 109 -20.40 -19.65 28.05
CA GLU A 109 -19.80 -18.44 28.63
C GLU A 109 -19.43 -17.42 27.53
N VAL A 110 -18.79 -17.88 26.45
CA VAL A 110 -18.48 -17.08 25.26
C VAL A 110 -19.74 -16.46 24.67
N ARG A 111 -20.83 -17.22 24.53
CA ARG A 111 -22.11 -16.70 24.03
C ARG A 111 -22.66 -15.62 24.96
N SER A 112 -22.75 -15.90 26.27
CA SER A 112 -23.30 -14.96 27.25
C SER A 112 -22.53 -13.65 27.32
N ARG A 113 -21.20 -13.69 27.20
CA ARG A 113 -20.34 -12.48 27.22
C ARG A 113 -20.47 -11.66 25.95
N LEU A 114 -20.63 -12.29 24.79
CA LEU A 114 -20.95 -11.59 23.54
C LEU A 114 -22.33 -10.93 23.59
N GLU A 115 -23.36 -11.65 24.06
CA GLU A 115 -24.72 -11.10 24.20
C GLU A 115 -24.76 -9.92 25.20
N ALA A 116 -23.97 -9.95 26.27
CA ALA A 116 -23.85 -8.86 27.24
C ALA A 116 -23.28 -7.55 26.67
N VAL A 117 -22.52 -7.60 25.57
CA VAL A 117 -22.03 -6.42 24.82
C VAL A 117 -22.82 -6.15 23.52
N GLY A 118 -24.01 -6.75 23.38
CA GLY A 118 -24.88 -6.56 22.22
C GLY A 118 -24.39 -7.26 20.93
N LEU A 119 -23.43 -8.18 21.03
CA LEU A 119 -22.96 -8.99 19.90
C LEU A 119 -23.70 -10.33 19.81
N THR A 120 -23.71 -10.89 18.61
CA THR A 120 -24.26 -12.23 18.37
C THR A 120 -23.39 -13.02 17.40
N ALA A 121 -23.32 -14.33 17.59
CA ALA A 121 -22.72 -15.26 16.64
C ALA A 121 -23.79 -15.99 15.79
N LYS A 122 -25.07 -15.71 16.01
CA LYS A 122 -26.20 -16.42 15.38
C LYS A 122 -26.21 -16.27 13.85
N GLN A 123 -26.57 -17.37 13.20
CA GLN A 123 -26.76 -17.52 11.76
C GLN A 123 -25.51 -17.19 10.90
N THR A 124 -24.32 -17.11 11.49
CA THR A 124 -23.05 -16.86 10.76
C THR A 124 -22.52 -18.11 10.03
N GLY A 125 -23.15 -19.27 10.25
CA GLY A 125 -22.81 -20.56 9.66
C GLY A 125 -23.97 -21.28 8.96
N HIS A 126 -23.67 -22.48 8.48
CA HIS A 126 -24.59 -23.38 7.78
C HIS A 126 -25.47 -22.74 6.68
N ASP A 127 -26.78 -22.99 6.67
CA ASP A 127 -27.74 -22.62 5.62
C ASP A 127 -28.64 -21.48 6.06
N ASN A 128 -27.97 -20.35 6.28
CA ASN A 128 -28.53 -19.12 6.82
C ASN A 128 -28.03 -17.90 6.03
N ILE A 129 -28.67 -16.75 6.28
CA ILE A 129 -28.19 -15.44 5.83
C ILE A 129 -26.94 -15.05 6.63
N ARG A 130 -25.87 -14.73 5.92
CA ARG A 130 -24.57 -14.36 6.49
C ARG A 130 -24.58 -12.90 6.96
N ASN A 131 -23.40 -12.34 7.22
CA ASN A 131 -23.31 -10.95 7.63
C ASN A 131 -23.85 -10.03 6.53
N VAL A 132 -24.49 -8.94 6.96
CA VAL A 132 -24.93 -7.84 6.10
C VAL A 132 -23.96 -6.68 6.37
N PHE A 133 -23.21 -6.28 5.35
CA PHE A 133 -22.16 -5.26 5.48
C PHE A 133 -22.26 -4.22 4.36
N GLY A 134 -21.89 -2.98 4.70
CA GLY A 134 -21.81 -1.85 3.76
C GLY A 134 -20.38 -1.64 3.25
N HIS A 135 -20.13 -0.49 2.64
CA HIS A 135 -18.76 0.04 2.51
C HIS A 135 -18.19 0.30 3.93
N PRO A 136 -16.91 -0.01 4.23
CA PRO A 136 -16.37 0.08 5.60
C PRO A 136 -16.48 1.45 6.25
N PHE A 137 -16.44 2.52 5.44
CA PHE A 137 -16.51 3.91 5.90
C PHE A 137 -17.87 4.58 5.60
N SER A 138 -18.93 3.80 5.38
CA SER A 138 -20.27 4.36 5.20
C SER A 138 -20.70 5.15 6.45
N GLY A 139 -21.35 6.29 6.25
CA GLY A 139 -21.67 7.26 7.31
C GLY A 139 -20.55 8.25 7.62
N LEU A 140 -19.39 8.13 6.97
CA LEU A 140 -18.19 8.93 7.25
C LEU A 140 -17.62 9.62 6.01
N MET A 141 -17.92 9.17 4.79
CA MET A 141 -17.27 9.68 3.57
C MET A 141 -17.92 10.99 3.07
N PRO A 142 -17.15 12.03 2.69
CA PRO A 142 -17.70 13.30 2.18
C PRO A 142 -18.53 13.19 0.89
N ASP A 143 -18.29 12.16 0.08
CA ASP A 143 -18.86 11.97 -1.26
C ASP A 143 -19.90 10.82 -1.34
N GLU A 144 -20.31 10.25 -0.21
CA GLU A 144 -21.31 9.18 -0.22
C GLU A 144 -22.71 9.67 -0.63
N LEU A 145 -23.45 8.79 -1.29
CA LEU A 145 -24.83 9.06 -1.69
C LEU A 145 -25.81 8.77 -0.55
N ILE A 146 -25.49 7.79 0.31
CA ILE A 146 -26.32 7.36 1.43
C ILE A 146 -25.51 6.56 2.47
N ASP A 147 -25.73 6.84 3.76
CA ASP A 147 -25.25 5.99 4.85
C ASP A 147 -26.03 4.66 4.86
N THR A 148 -25.30 3.55 4.66
CA THR A 148 -25.87 2.19 4.63
C THR A 148 -25.90 1.51 5.99
N ARG A 149 -25.37 2.15 7.05
CA ARG A 149 -25.29 1.59 8.41
C ARG A 149 -26.63 1.44 9.08
N ASP A 150 -27.66 2.19 8.70
CA ASP A 150 -29.03 2.00 9.21
C ASP A 150 -29.76 0.84 8.50
N LEU A 151 -29.45 0.61 7.21
CA LEU A 151 -30.10 -0.43 6.41
C LEU A 151 -29.55 -1.83 6.75
N CYS A 152 -28.25 -1.97 7.03
CA CYS A 152 -27.65 -3.28 7.35
C CYS A 152 -28.25 -3.95 8.62
N PRO A 153 -28.45 -3.25 9.75
CA PRO A 153 -29.17 -3.75 10.93
C PRO A 153 -30.64 -4.03 10.66
N ARG A 154 -31.34 -3.17 9.91
CA ARG A 154 -32.75 -3.39 9.54
C ARG A 154 -32.93 -4.69 8.73
N ILE A 155 -32.05 -4.96 7.77
CA ILE A 155 -32.03 -6.24 7.04
C ILE A 155 -31.66 -7.39 7.98
N THR A 156 -30.69 -7.19 8.89
CA THR A 156 -30.26 -8.22 9.84
C THR A 156 -31.39 -8.62 10.81
N ALA A 157 -32.20 -7.66 11.26
CA ALA A 157 -33.34 -7.88 12.13
C ALA A 157 -34.48 -8.70 11.49
N LEU A 158 -34.57 -8.77 10.15
CA LEU A 158 -35.53 -9.64 9.47
C LEU A 158 -35.30 -11.12 9.79
N PHE A 159 -34.03 -11.54 9.87
CA PHE A 159 -33.68 -12.96 9.88
C PHE A 159 -33.00 -13.45 11.15
N VAL A 160 -32.33 -12.60 11.94
CA VAL A 160 -31.70 -13.05 13.19
C VAL A 160 -32.79 -13.50 14.16
N ASP A 161 -32.64 -14.71 14.71
CA ASP A 161 -33.63 -15.40 15.57
C ASP A 161 -34.99 -15.72 14.89
N SER A 162 -35.19 -15.35 13.63
CA SER A 162 -36.31 -15.81 12.83
C SER A 162 -36.14 -17.28 12.47
N ARG A 163 -37.01 -18.15 13.01
CA ARG A 163 -37.11 -19.56 12.60
C ARG A 163 -37.34 -19.71 11.10
N GLU A 164 -38.09 -18.78 10.52
CA GLU A 164 -38.47 -18.75 9.11
C GLU A 164 -37.26 -18.60 8.18
N TYR A 165 -36.36 -17.69 8.52
CA TYR A 165 -35.15 -17.38 7.76
C TYR A 165 -33.90 -18.12 8.26
N SER A 166 -34.05 -19.08 9.17
CA SER A 166 -32.97 -19.96 9.61
C SER A 166 -33.00 -21.36 8.97
N ASP A 167 -33.92 -21.62 8.03
CA ASP A 167 -33.92 -22.82 7.20
C ASP A 167 -33.98 -22.45 5.70
N LEU A 168 -32.86 -21.94 5.18
CA LEU A 168 -32.69 -21.75 3.74
C LEU A 168 -32.22 -23.05 3.04
N PRO A 169 -32.43 -23.20 1.72
CA PRO A 169 -31.81 -24.28 0.94
C PRO A 169 -30.27 -24.24 1.00
N ARG A 170 -29.68 -23.05 1.09
CA ARG A 170 -28.23 -22.84 1.25
C ARG A 170 -27.94 -21.46 1.85
N LYS A 171 -26.66 -21.18 2.15
CA LYS A 171 -26.22 -19.84 2.57
C LYS A 171 -26.63 -18.73 1.57
N MET A 172 -26.97 -17.57 2.11
CA MET A 172 -27.23 -16.31 1.40
C MET A 172 -26.24 -15.25 1.89
N ASN A 173 -25.56 -14.51 1.01
CA ASN A 173 -24.75 -13.34 1.38
C ASN A 173 -25.42 -12.07 0.86
N ILE A 174 -25.47 -11.03 1.69
CA ILE A 174 -26.07 -9.73 1.36
C ILE A 174 -25.05 -8.64 1.67
N CYS A 175 -24.89 -7.65 0.80
CA CYS A 175 -24.09 -6.46 1.08
C CYS A 175 -24.64 -5.21 0.36
N MET A 176 -24.09 -4.06 0.73
CA MET A 176 -24.55 -2.74 0.29
C MET A 176 -23.37 -1.83 -0.04
N ASN A 177 -23.56 -0.87 -0.96
CA ASN A 177 -22.62 0.21 -1.20
C ASN A 177 -23.34 1.56 -1.15
N GLY A 178 -22.82 2.50 -0.36
CA GLY A 178 -23.36 3.86 -0.20
C GLY A 178 -22.82 4.89 -1.19
N THR A 179 -21.76 4.58 -1.95
CA THR A 179 -21.10 5.51 -2.88
C THR A 179 -21.48 5.24 -4.34
N SER A 180 -21.10 6.15 -5.23
CA SER A 180 -21.17 5.94 -6.70
C SER A 180 -20.04 5.05 -7.25
N GLN A 181 -19.05 4.69 -6.43
CA GLN A 181 -17.92 3.84 -6.82
C GLN A 181 -18.16 2.41 -6.32
N HIS A 182 -18.28 1.43 -7.23
CA HIS A 182 -18.75 0.08 -6.88
C HIS A 182 -17.61 -0.94 -7.04
N ALA A 183 -17.04 -1.41 -5.93
CA ALA A 183 -15.97 -2.41 -5.94
C ALA A 183 -16.39 -3.80 -6.45
N ALA A 184 -15.43 -4.60 -6.93
CA ALA A 184 -15.64 -5.94 -7.51
C ALA A 184 -16.53 -6.86 -6.68
N HIS A 185 -16.34 -6.84 -5.37
CA HIS A 185 -16.83 -7.86 -4.45
C HIS A 185 -18.37 -7.89 -4.37
N TYR A 186 -19.03 -6.78 -4.72
CA TYR A 186 -20.49 -6.67 -4.83
C TYR A 186 -21.07 -7.57 -5.93
N TRP A 187 -20.37 -7.84 -7.04
CA TRP A 187 -20.84 -8.77 -8.08
C TRP A 187 -20.74 -10.25 -7.65
N THR A 188 -20.33 -10.54 -6.41
CA THR A 188 -19.96 -11.90 -5.98
C THR A 188 -20.77 -12.39 -4.77
N GLN A 189 -21.68 -11.55 -4.26
CA GLN A 189 -22.67 -11.90 -3.24
C GLN A 189 -24.01 -12.32 -3.87
N ASP A 190 -24.87 -12.97 -3.08
CA ASP A 190 -26.14 -13.49 -3.57
C ASP A 190 -27.16 -12.36 -3.79
N VAL A 191 -27.08 -11.28 -2.99
CA VAL A 191 -27.84 -10.03 -3.13
C VAL A 191 -26.89 -8.85 -2.86
N SER A 192 -26.89 -7.83 -3.71
CA SER A 192 -26.12 -6.59 -3.50
C SER A 192 -26.94 -5.37 -3.89
N PHE A 193 -26.92 -4.34 -3.04
CA PHE A 193 -27.54 -3.04 -3.30
C PHE A 193 -26.45 -2.00 -3.57
N LEU A 194 -26.45 -1.35 -4.72
CA LEU A 194 -25.43 -0.38 -5.12
C LEU A 194 -26.03 1.01 -5.33
N ALA A 195 -25.64 1.98 -4.48
CA ALA A 195 -26.21 3.33 -4.52
C ALA A 195 -25.92 4.03 -5.86
N THR A 196 -26.91 4.80 -6.31
CA THR A 196 -26.85 5.62 -7.52
C THR A 196 -27.80 6.81 -7.39
N ARG A 197 -27.69 7.79 -8.30
CA ARG A 197 -28.67 8.85 -8.46
C ARG A 197 -29.58 8.53 -9.64
N THR A 198 -30.87 8.73 -9.44
CA THR A 198 -31.89 8.75 -10.50
C THR A 198 -31.75 10.02 -11.35
N ASP A 199 -32.39 10.05 -12.52
CA ASP A 199 -32.44 11.24 -13.40
C ASP A 199 -33.01 12.49 -12.71
N CYS A 200 -33.86 12.31 -11.68
CA CYS A 200 -34.40 13.39 -10.86
C CYS A 200 -33.52 13.77 -9.64
N GLY A 201 -32.31 13.23 -9.54
CA GLY A 201 -31.34 13.51 -8.46
C GLY A 201 -31.53 12.71 -7.17
N SER A 202 -32.69 12.07 -6.98
CA SER A 202 -33.00 11.22 -5.82
C SER A 202 -32.11 9.97 -5.77
N VAL A 203 -31.73 9.53 -4.57
CA VAL A 203 -30.88 8.35 -4.37
C VAL A 203 -31.71 7.07 -4.47
N ALA A 204 -31.19 6.07 -5.16
CA ALA A 204 -31.75 4.74 -5.26
C ALA A 204 -30.63 3.69 -5.33
N PHE A 205 -31.01 2.41 -5.32
CA PHE A 205 -30.07 1.30 -5.45
C PHE A 205 -30.32 0.51 -6.73
N TYR A 206 -29.25 0.22 -7.47
CA TYR A 206 -29.22 -0.95 -8.35
C TYR A 206 -29.27 -2.22 -7.51
N VAL A 207 -29.90 -3.28 -8.03
CA VAL A 207 -29.92 -4.60 -7.38
C VAL A 207 -29.17 -5.61 -8.25
N LEU A 208 -28.18 -6.28 -7.65
CA LEU A 208 -27.48 -7.42 -8.25
C LEU A 208 -27.87 -8.72 -7.52
N LEU A 209 -28.18 -9.77 -8.27
CA LEU A 209 -28.67 -11.04 -7.75
C LEU A 209 -27.90 -12.25 -8.29
N GLY A 210 -27.63 -13.24 -7.43
CA GLY A 210 -27.09 -14.54 -7.82
C GLY A 210 -25.56 -14.63 -7.98
N GLY A 211 -24.79 -13.79 -7.30
CA GLY A 211 -23.32 -13.90 -7.28
C GLY A 211 -22.81 -15.02 -6.37
N THR A 212 -21.71 -15.66 -6.78
CA THR A 212 -21.01 -16.67 -5.98
C THR A 212 -19.55 -16.84 -6.37
N GLN A 213 -18.70 -17.02 -5.36
CA GLN A 213 -17.28 -17.38 -5.49
C GLN A 213 -17.00 -18.89 -5.40
N GLY A 214 -17.99 -19.72 -5.05
CA GLY A 214 -17.77 -21.13 -4.67
C GLY A 214 -17.24 -22.06 -5.79
N GLN A 215 -17.28 -23.38 -5.56
CA GLN A 215 -16.71 -24.38 -6.48
C GLN A 215 -17.14 -24.23 -7.94
N ASN A 216 -18.34 -23.71 -8.15
CA ASN A 216 -18.78 -23.14 -9.41
C ASN A 216 -19.02 -21.64 -9.15
N PRO A 217 -18.14 -20.74 -9.65
CA PRO A 217 -18.30 -19.30 -9.50
C PRO A 217 -19.27 -18.74 -10.56
N HIS A 218 -19.90 -17.60 -10.27
CA HIS A 218 -20.82 -16.89 -11.17
C HIS A 218 -20.96 -15.44 -10.68
N LEU A 219 -21.08 -14.49 -11.59
CA LEU A 219 -21.27 -13.08 -11.26
C LEU A 219 -22.76 -12.75 -11.09
N ALA A 220 -23.08 -11.86 -10.16
CA ALA A 220 -24.45 -11.41 -9.93
C ALA A 220 -25.00 -10.69 -11.17
N ARG A 221 -26.25 -10.97 -11.53
CA ARG A 221 -26.96 -10.33 -12.65
C ARG A 221 -27.69 -9.10 -12.15
N HIS A 222 -27.68 -8.04 -12.96
CA HIS A 222 -28.48 -6.85 -12.70
C HIS A 222 -29.97 -7.17 -12.86
N LEU A 223 -30.76 -6.88 -11.82
CA LEU A 223 -32.21 -6.81 -11.90
C LEU A 223 -32.57 -5.44 -12.50
N PRO A 224 -33.31 -5.34 -13.61
CA PRO A 224 -33.48 -4.10 -14.37
C PRO A 224 -34.49 -3.14 -13.74
N VAL A 225 -34.25 -2.79 -12.47
CA VAL A 225 -35.07 -1.90 -11.63
C VAL A 225 -34.17 -1.09 -10.70
N LEU A 226 -34.69 0.03 -10.21
CA LEU A 226 -34.16 0.76 -9.07
C LEU A 226 -35.03 0.54 -7.84
N VAL A 227 -34.38 0.44 -6.69
CA VAL A 227 -35.00 0.26 -5.37
C VAL A 227 -34.72 1.49 -4.52
N ALA A 228 -35.75 2.16 -4.01
CA ALA A 228 -35.59 3.28 -3.08
C ALA A 228 -35.05 2.78 -1.71
N PRO A 229 -34.32 3.60 -0.93
CA PRO A 229 -33.75 3.19 0.36
C PRO A 229 -34.77 2.57 1.33
N GLU A 230 -36.00 3.08 1.33
CA GLU A 230 -37.10 2.63 2.18
C GLU A 230 -37.60 1.23 1.79
N GLN A 231 -37.48 0.87 0.51
CA GLN A 231 -37.95 -0.38 -0.08
C GLN A 231 -36.96 -1.55 0.11
N VAL A 232 -35.67 -1.27 0.36
CA VAL A 232 -34.57 -2.26 0.43
C VAL A 232 -34.89 -3.45 1.34
N VAL A 233 -35.46 -3.18 2.52
CA VAL A 233 -35.78 -4.21 3.52
C VAL A 233 -36.85 -5.17 2.98
N GLU A 234 -37.90 -4.63 2.37
CA GLU A 234 -39.03 -5.40 1.85
C GLU A 234 -38.66 -6.18 0.58
N VAL A 235 -37.86 -5.58 -0.31
CA VAL A 235 -37.23 -6.30 -1.45
C VAL A 235 -36.36 -7.45 -0.95
N THR A 236 -35.61 -7.25 0.14
CA THR A 236 -34.78 -8.31 0.71
C THR A 236 -35.62 -9.45 1.28
N ARG A 237 -36.72 -9.15 2.00
CA ARG A 237 -37.70 -10.16 2.46
C ARG A 237 -38.20 -11.00 1.28
N SER A 238 -38.72 -10.33 0.24
CA SER A 238 -39.29 -10.99 -0.93
C SER A 238 -38.30 -11.91 -1.67
N VAL A 239 -37.04 -11.49 -1.81
CA VAL A 239 -35.95 -12.33 -2.38
C VAL A 239 -35.63 -13.54 -1.49
N LEU A 240 -35.67 -13.40 -0.15
CA LEU A 240 -35.49 -14.51 0.77
C LEU A 240 -36.65 -15.51 0.67
N ASP A 241 -37.88 -15.04 0.56
CA ASP A 241 -39.07 -15.89 0.43
C ASP A 241 -39.11 -16.63 -0.91
N LEU A 242 -38.75 -15.97 -2.02
CA LEU A 242 -38.51 -16.62 -3.31
C LEU A 242 -37.52 -17.77 -3.19
N PHE A 243 -36.38 -17.54 -2.52
CA PHE A 243 -35.36 -18.57 -2.36
C PHE A 243 -35.81 -19.70 -1.44
N ARG A 244 -36.57 -19.42 -0.38
CA ARG A 244 -37.17 -20.44 0.50
C ARG A 244 -38.19 -21.31 -0.24
N ALA A 245 -39.05 -20.70 -1.04
CA ALA A 245 -40.15 -21.35 -1.73
C ALA A 245 -39.69 -22.17 -2.96
N LYS A 246 -38.73 -21.66 -3.74
CA LYS A 246 -38.34 -22.26 -5.04
C LYS A 246 -36.90 -22.77 -5.11
N GLY A 247 -36.05 -22.51 -4.12
CA GLY A 247 -34.65 -22.95 -4.14
C GLY A 247 -34.47 -24.45 -3.94
N SER A 248 -33.68 -25.11 -4.80
CA SER A 248 -33.47 -26.57 -4.74
C SER A 248 -32.77 -27.00 -3.44
N ARG A 249 -33.35 -28.00 -2.79
CA ARG A 249 -32.83 -28.64 -1.55
C ARG A 249 -32.18 -30.00 -1.80
N GLU A 250 -32.28 -30.55 -3.02
CA GLU A 250 -31.86 -31.92 -3.36
C GLU A 250 -30.34 -32.13 -3.30
N LYS A 251 -29.56 -31.20 -3.87
CA LYS A 251 -28.11 -31.35 -4.08
C LYS A 251 -27.39 -30.13 -3.52
N ARG A 252 -26.63 -30.31 -2.45
CA ARG A 252 -25.96 -29.22 -1.70
C ARG A 252 -24.98 -28.36 -2.52
N ASN A 253 -24.45 -28.88 -3.62
CA ASN A 253 -23.61 -28.15 -4.58
C ASN A 253 -24.41 -27.38 -5.65
N ALA A 254 -25.71 -27.67 -5.81
CA ALA A 254 -26.64 -26.99 -6.72
C ALA A 254 -27.75 -26.18 -6.00
N ALA A 255 -27.60 -25.97 -4.67
CA ALA A 255 -28.64 -25.38 -3.81
C ALA A 255 -28.52 -23.85 -3.57
N ARG A 256 -27.54 -23.16 -4.19
CA ARG A 256 -27.39 -21.69 -4.02
C ARG A 256 -28.43 -20.93 -4.85
N PHE A 257 -28.80 -19.73 -4.38
CA PHE A 257 -29.78 -18.85 -5.05
C PHE A 257 -29.49 -18.63 -6.54
N ARG A 258 -28.21 -18.58 -6.93
CA ARG A 258 -27.79 -18.46 -8.33
C ARG A 258 -28.29 -19.58 -9.26
N PHE A 259 -28.54 -20.79 -8.77
CA PHE A 259 -29.13 -21.88 -9.57
C PHE A 259 -30.65 -21.69 -9.76
N LEU A 260 -31.32 -21.03 -8.81
CA LEU A 260 -32.70 -20.59 -8.99
C LEU A 260 -32.76 -19.47 -10.04
N MET A 261 -31.85 -18.48 -9.96
CA MET A 261 -31.68 -17.45 -11.00
C MET A 261 -31.40 -18.03 -12.40
N GLU A 262 -30.61 -19.09 -12.50
CA GLU A 262 -30.36 -19.82 -13.75
C GLU A 262 -31.64 -20.51 -14.28
N ALA A 263 -32.50 -21.03 -13.40
CA ALA A 263 -33.71 -21.78 -13.75
C ALA A 263 -34.93 -20.91 -14.12
N ILE A 264 -35.16 -19.79 -13.42
CA ILE A 264 -36.33 -18.91 -13.66
C ILE A 264 -36.00 -17.61 -14.41
N GLY A 265 -34.71 -17.34 -14.65
CA GLY A 265 -34.25 -16.11 -15.30
C GLY A 265 -34.41 -14.87 -14.41
N VAL A 266 -34.09 -13.70 -14.96
CA VAL A 266 -34.31 -12.41 -14.28
C VAL A 266 -35.80 -12.06 -14.27
N ASP A 267 -36.51 -12.36 -15.36
CA ASP A 267 -37.93 -12.07 -15.52
C ASP A 267 -38.80 -12.88 -14.53
N GLY A 268 -38.45 -14.14 -14.26
CA GLY A 268 -39.14 -14.96 -13.25
C GLY A 268 -38.90 -14.51 -11.81
N VAL A 269 -37.84 -13.74 -11.56
CA VAL A 269 -37.63 -13.05 -10.27
C VAL A 269 -38.46 -11.77 -10.21
N LEU A 270 -38.44 -10.95 -11.27
CA LEU A 270 -39.28 -9.75 -11.35
C LEU A 270 -40.75 -10.09 -11.13
N ALA A 271 -41.28 -11.09 -11.84
CA ALA A 271 -42.67 -11.53 -11.70
C ALA A 271 -43.02 -12.00 -10.28
N TRP A 272 -42.05 -12.55 -9.51
CA TRP A 272 -42.27 -12.85 -8.09
C TRP A 272 -42.31 -11.56 -7.26
N LEU A 273 -41.34 -10.67 -7.44
CA LEU A 273 -41.26 -9.40 -6.71
C LEU A 273 -42.49 -8.53 -6.98
N GLU A 274 -42.96 -8.44 -8.22
CA GLU A 274 -44.17 -7.71 -8.62
C GLU A 274 -45.46 -8.30 -8.02
N GLN A 275 -45.48 -9.60 -7.72
CA GLN A 275 -46.61 -10.27 -7.08
C GLN A 275 -46.59 -10.13 -5.55
N ASP A 276 -45.40 -10.12 -4.93
CA ASP A 276 -45.21 -10.22 -3.48
C ASP A 276 -44.93 -8.87 -2.79
N LEU A 277 -44.47 -7.85 -3.51
CA LEU A 277 -44.20 -6.53 -2.96
C LEU A 277 -45.47 -5.64 -2.94
N PRO A 278 -45.66 -4.81 -1.89
CA PRO A 278 -46.79 -3.88 -1.79
C PRO A 278 -46.61 -2.61 -2.63
N PHE A 279 -45.60 -2.55 -3.50
CA PHE A 279 -45.26 -1.40 -4.34
C PHE A 279 -44.65 -1.82 -5.68
N THR A 280 -44.83 -0.99 -6.71
CA THR A 280 -44.20 -1.18 -8.01
C THR A 280 -42.73 -0.75 -7.97
N LEU A 281 -41.83 -1.59 -8.49
CA LEU A 281 -40.41 -1.28 -8.66
C LEU A 281 -40.20 -0.37 -9.87
N LEU A 282 -39.30 0.61 -9.76
CA LEU A 282 -39.02 1.56 -10.85
C LEU A 282 -38.19 0.88 -11.95
N PRO A 283 -38.67 0.72 -13.20
CA PRO A 283 -37.90 0.03 -14.25
C PRO A 283 -36.64 0.80 -14.63
N HIS A 284 -35.50 0.10 -14.76
CA HIS A 284 -34.23 0.72 -15.10
C HIS A 284 -33.27 -0.25 -15.79
N ARG A 285 -32.94 -0.01 -17.06
CA ARG A 285 -32.21 -0.98 -17.90
C ARG A 285 -30.70 -0.77 -18.00
N ILE A 286 -30.16 0.37 -17.54
CA ILE A 286 -28.72 0.62 -17.56
C ILE A 286 -28.06 -0.28 -16.51
N VAL A 287 -27.12 -1.12 -16.95
CA VAL A 287 -26.37 -2.04 -16.08
C VAL A 287 -25.28 -1.25 -15.35
N PRO A 288 -25.16 -1.35 -14.00
CA PRO A 288 -24.08 -0.71 -13.27
C PRO A 288 -22.73 -1.29 -13.70
N LYS A 289 -21.70 -0.43 -13.73
CA LYS A 289 -20.31 -0.81 -13.97
C LYS A 289 -19.55 -0.74 -12.65
N PRO A 290 -18.56 -1.63 -12.41
CA PRO A 290 -17.67 -1.46 -11.28
C PRO A 290 -16.81 -0.19 -11.47
N ALA A 291 -16.24 0.30 -10.36
CA ALA A 291 -15.20 1.31 -10.43
C ALA A 291 -13.96 0.80 -11.19
N SER A 292 -13.21 1.71 -11.81
CA SER A 292 -11.95 1.39 -12.50
C SER A 292 -10.82 1.00 -11.55
N GLU A 293 -10.91 1.42 -10.29
CA GLU A 293 -9.94 1.18 -9.22
C GLU A 293 -10.63 0.53 -8.02
N GLY A 294 -9.84 -0.04 -7.10
CA GLY A 294 -10.36 -0.61 -5.85
C GLY A 294 -10.42 0.43 -4.73
N ASP A 295 -11.22 0.18 -3.70
CA ASP A 295 -11.31 1.04 -2.52
C ASP A 295 -9.94 1.10 -1.80
N GLU A 296 -9.37 2.29 -1.61
CA GLU A 296 -8.21 2.44 -0.70
C GLU A 296 -8.72 2.45 0.75
N LEU A 297 -8.26 1.49 1.57
CA LEU A 297 -8.78 1.25 2.93
C LEU A 297 -7.69 1.31 4.03
N ILE A 298 -6.46 1.63 3.66
CA ILE A 298 -5.29 1.75 4.55
C ILE A 298 -4.69 3.15 4.37
N GLY A 299 -4.55 3.92 5.45
CA GLY A 299 -4.14 5.32 5.40
C GLY A 299 -5.00 6.23 6.30
N TRP A 300 -4.89 7.54 6.07
CA TRP A 300 -5.74 8.56 6.69
C TRP A 300 -6.84 9.00 5.72
N PHE A 301 -8.09 8.73 6.07
CA PHE A 301 -9.26 9.14 5.30
C PHE A 301 -9.94 10.31 6.00
N ARG A 302 -10.22 11.38 5.27
CA ARG A 302 -10.95 12.54 5.82
C ARG A 302 -12.44 12.20 5.87
N GLU A 303 -13.09 12.58 6.96
CA GLU A 303 -14.52 12.34 7.13
C GLU A 303 -15.36 13.55 6.66
N ALA A 304 -16.67 13.36 6.56
CA ALA A 304 -17.63 14.41 6.20
C ALA A 304 -17.68 15.55 7.23
N ASP A 305 -17.36 15.26 8.51
CA ASP A 305 -16.92 16.27 9.48
C ASP A 305 -15.44 16.59 9.19
N TRP A 306 -15.17 17.82 8.74
CA TRP A 306 -13.86 18.20 8.20
C TRP A 306 -12.74 18.26 9.25
N ASP A 307 -13.04 18.21 10.57
CA ASP A 307 -12.04 18.00 11.64
C ASP A 307 -11.80 16.52 11.96
N ARG A 308 -12.53 15.57 11.35
CA ARG A 308 -12.44 14.14 11.69
C ARG A 308 -11.80 13.30 10.59
N TRP A 309 -11.22 12.19 11.07
CA TRP A 309 -10.41 11.30 10.28
C TRP A 309 -10.64 9.84 10.70
N THR A 310 -10.72 8.96 9.70
CA THR A 310 -10.63 7.51 9.88
C THR A 310 -9.19 7.07 9.62
N MET A 311 -8.63 6.30 10.55
CA MET A 311 -7.30 5.69 10.49
C MET A 311 -7.42 4.24 10.04
N GLY A 312 -7.28 3.98 8.73
CA GLY A 312 -7.25 2.64 8.15
C GLY A 312 -5.89 1.98 8.36
N LEU A 313 -5.88 0.78 8.96
CA LEU A 313 -4.66 0.10 9.38
C LEU A 313 -4.37 -1.14 8.53
N CYS A 314 -3.10 -1.31 8.18
CA CYS A 314 -2.56 -2.52 7.61
C CYS A 314 -2.65 -3.64 8.66
N VAL A 315 -3.42 -4.69 8.35
CA VAL A 315 -3.45 -5.94 9.10
C VAL A 315 -3.09 -7.07 8.14
N PRO A 316 -1.83 -7.51 8.08
CA PRO A 316 -1.39 -8.53 7.13
C PRO A 316 -2.26 -9.78 7.17
N LEU A 317 -2.91 -10.07 6.03
CA LEU A 317 -3.83 -11.20 5.84
C LEU A 317 -5.00 -11.21 6.85
N GLY A 318 -5.32 -10.08 7.47
CA GLY A 318 -6.34 -9.92 8.49
C GLY A 318 -6.19 -10.84 9.70
N ARG A 319 -4.97 -10.99 10.25
CA ARG A 319 -4.75 -11.66 11.54
C ARG A 319 -4.11 -10.69 12.53
N MET A 320 -4.67 -10.63 13.74
CA MET A 320 -4.14 -9.88 14.88
C MET A 320 -3.95 -10.79 16.08
N THR A 321 -3.06 -10.40 16.99
CA THR A 321 -3.07 -10.92 18.36
C THR A 321 -4.25 -10.33 19.14
N TRP A 322 -4.59 -10.93 20.28
CA TRP A 322 -5.58 -10.36 21.19
C TRP A 322 -5.14 -8.99 21.72
N GLN A 323 -3.85 -8.75 22.00
CA GLN A 323 -3.35 -7.45 22.46
C GLN A 323 -3.55 -6.35 21.41
N GLN A 324 -3.30 -6.67 20.13
CA GLN A 324 -3.55 -5.74 19.03
C GLN A 324 -5.04 -5.39 18.93
N PHE A 325 -5.92 -6.39 19.07
CA PHE A 325 -7.36 -6.19 18.97
C PHE A 325 -7.95 -5.45 20.18
N GLU A 326 -7.46 -5.70 21.40
CA GLU A 326 -7.82 -4.92 22.60
C GLU A 326 -7.30 -3.48 22.50
N GLY A 327 -6.05 -3.33 22.07
CA GLY A 327 -5.39 -2.04 21.86
C GLY A 327 -6.11 -1.16 20.83
N LEU A 328 -6.69 -1.75 19.78
CA LEU A 328 -7.59 -1.04 18.86
C LEU A 328 -8.85 -0.51 19.54
N GLY A 329 -9.43 -1.27 20.47
CA GLY A 329 -10.51 -0.77 21.32
C GLY A 329 -10.06 0.38 22.24
N VAL A 330 -8.85 0.31 22.80
CA VAL A 330 -8.28 1.41 23.61
C VAL A 330 -8.04 2.66 22.75
N LEU A 331 -7.47 2.52 21.57
CA LEU A 331 -7.26 3.59 20.59
C LEU A 331 -8.58 4.28 20.21
N ALA A 332 -9.61 3.49 19.92
CA ALA A 332 -10.92 4.00 19.52
C ALA A 332 -11.58 4.85 20.63
N ASP A 333 -11.52 4.42 21.89
CA ASP A 333 -12.01 5.22 23.03
C ASP A 333 -11.14 6.43 23.33
N ARG A 334 -9.81 6.33 23.18
CA ARG A 334 -8.85 7.37 23.57
C ARG A 334 -8.78 8.51 22.56
N TRP A 335 -8.86 8.21 21.27
CA TRP A 335 -8.58 9.17 20.19
C TRP A 335 -9.73 9.37 19.20
N GLY A 336 -10.68 8.44 19.13
CA GLY A 336 -11.84 8.50 18.21
C GLY A 336 -13.17 8.65 18.97
N SER A 337 -14.24 8.06 18.41
CA SER A 337 -15.57 8.01 19.03
C SER A 337 -15.91 6.67 19.67
N GLY A 338 -14.91 5.85 20.02
CA GLY A 338 -15.14 4.47 20.49
C GLY A 338 -15.62 3.51 19.41
N THR A 339 -15.46 3.82 18.11
CA THR A 339 -15.92 2.98 16.99
C THR A 339 -14.79 2.50 16.07
N LEU A 340 -14.86 1.23 15.67
CA LEU A 340 -13.96 0.55 14.74
C LEU A 340 -14.71 0.11 13.48
N ARG A 341 -14.01 0.06 12.35
CA ARG A 341 -14.51 -0.39 11.03
C ARG A 341 -13.75 -1.61 10.55
N THR A 342 -14.43 -2.74 10.36
CA THR A 342 -13.84 -3.95 9.76
C THR A 342 -14.08 -3.98 8.26
N THR A 343 -13.10 -4.40 7.46
CA THR A 343 -13.21 -4.35 5.99
C THR A 343 -13.43 -5.71 5.34
N GLN A 344 -14.02 -5.70 4.14
CA GLN A 344 -14.15 -6.85 3.24
C GLN A 344 -12.79 -7.38 2.75
N GLU A 345 -11.73 -6.59 2.86
CA GLU A 345 -10.35 -6.92 2.49
C GLU A 345 -9.51 -7.38 3.68
N GLN A 346 -10.18 -7.76 4.77
CA GLN A 346 -9.58 -8.28 6.01
C GLN A 346 -8.79 -7.25 6.84
N GLY A 347 -8.95 -5.95 6.56
CA GLY A 347 -8.37 -4.85 7.35
C GLY A 347 -9.28 -4.36 8.48
N ILE A 348 -8.80 -3.37 9.24
CA ILE A 348 -9.57 -2.68 10.27
C ILE A 348 -9.17 -1.20 10.35
N ALA A 349 -10.08 -0.32 10.79
CA ALA A 349 -9.83 1.11 10.96
C ALA A 349 -10.41 1.65 12.28
N VAL A 350 -9.84 2.74 12.78
CA VAL A 350 -10.37 3.54 13.90
C VAL A 350 -11.03 4.80 13.34
N ALA A 351 -12.29 5.08 13.68
CA ALA A 351 -13.06 6.18 13.10
C ALA A 351 -13.22 7.39 14.05
N ASN A 352 -13.61 8.53 13.47
CA ASN A 352 -13.95 9.80 14.15
C ASN A 352 -12.80 10.46 14.92
N ILE A 353 -11.53 10.24 14.53
CA ILE A 353 -10.35 10.83 15.19
C ILE A 353 -10.23 12.31 14.83
N PRO A 354 -10.28 13.25 15.81
CA PRO A 354 -10.08 14.68 15.54
C PRO A 354 -8.68 14.98 15.00
N THR A 355 -8.53 16.02 14.17
CA THR A 355 -7.25 16.37 13.49
C THR A 355 -6.10 16.49 14.48
N ARG A 356 -6.35 17.15 15.62
CA ARG A 356 -5.39 17.33 16.75
C ARG A 356 -4.91 16.04 17.42
N HIS A 357 -5.55 14.90 17.16
CA HIS A 357 -5.21 13.59 17.76
C HIS A 357 -4.59 12.61 16.77
N LYS A 358 -4.49 12.94 15.47
CA LYS A 358 -3.92 12.06 14.44
C LYS A 358 -2.53 11.53 14.80
N GLN A 359 -1.61 12.41 15.21
CA GLN A 359 -0.24 12.00 15.53
C GLN A 359 -0.19 11.09 16.76
N ALA A 360 -0.95 11.41 17.82
CA ALA A 360 -0.99 10.60 19.04
C ALA A 360 -1.62 9.22 18.80
N ALA A 361 -2.70 9.16 18.00
CA ALA A 361 -3.32 7.91 17.57
C ALA A 361 -2.36 7.05 16.74
N LEU A 362 -1.56 7.66 15.87
CA LEU A 362 -0.54 6.96 15.08
C LEU A 362 0.59 6.42 15.95
N THR A 363 1.09 7.20 16.91
CA THR A 363 2.11 6.75 17.87
C THR A 363 1.62 5.56 18.71
N ASP A 364 0.41 5.64 19.26
CA ASP A 364 -0.17 4.52 20.02
C ASP A 364 -0.45 3.30 19.14
N ALA A 365 -0.84 3.46 17.87
CA ALA A 365 -1.02 2.35 16.93
C ALA A 365 0.31 1.68 16.56
N ALA A 366 1.37 2.47 16.34
CA ALA A 366 2.72 1.96 16.10
C ALA A 366 3.26 1.15 17.30
N ALA A 367 2.91 1.54 18.53
CA ALA A 367 3.25 0.79 19.75
C ALA A 367 2.57 -0.60 19.83
N LEU A 368 1.48 -0.82 19.08
CA LEU A 368 0.85 -2.14 18.90
C LEU A 368 1.41 -2.93 17.70
N GLY A 369 2.40 -2.38 16.99
CA GLY A 369 2.89 -2.94 15.73
C GLY A 369 1.87 -2.83 14.59
N LEU A 370 0.96 -1.85 14.64
CA LEU A 370 -0.02 -1.57 13.59
C LEU A 370 0.40 -0.30 12.84
N SER A 371 0.19 -0.28 11.52
CA SER A 371 0.68 0.80 10.65
C SER A 371 -0.42 1.27 9.69
N ILE A 372 -0.45 2.57 9.39
CA ILE A 372 -1.24 3.15 8.29
C ILE A 372 -0.53 3.01 6.93
N HIS A 373 0.68 2.44 6.91
CA HIS A 373 1.46 2.17 5.71
C HIS A 373 1.45 0.67 5.43
N ALA A 374 1.17 0.31 4.18
CA ALA A 374 1.27 -1.03 3.64
C ALA A 374 2.03 -0.96 2.31
N ASP A 375 2.94 -1.90 2.07
CA ASP A 375 3.53 -2.05 0.74
C ASP A 375 2.51 -2.63 -0.25
N ALA A 376 2.87 -2.66 -1.54
CA ALA A 376 2.01 -3.19 -2.58
C ALA A 376 1.75 -4.71 -2.45
N LEU A 377 2.47 -5.45 -1.59
CA LEU A 377 2.26 -6.87 -1.34
C LEU A 377 1.23 -7.06 -0.21
N ASP A 378 1.37 -6.39 0.92
CA ASP A 378 0.40 -6.47 2.01
C ASP A 378 -0.97 -5.88 1.61
N ARG A 379 -0.96 -4.75 0.86
CA ARG A 379 -2.20 -4.09 0.38
C ARG A 379 -2.99 -4.95 -0.61
N ASN A 380 -2.31 -5.62 -1.54
CA ASN A 380 -2.97 -6.32 -2.66
C ASN A 380 -3.17 -7.82 -2.42
N THR A 381 -3.01 -8.33 -1.18
CA THR A 381 -3.13 -9.77 -0.91
C THR A 381 -4.15 -10.14 0.16
N MET A 382 -4.87 -11.25 -0.11
CA MET A 382 -5.82 -11.85 0.81
C MET A 382 -5.58 -13.35 0.96
N ALA A 383 -5.79 -13.88 2.17
CA ALA A 383 -5.66 -15.30 2.47
C ALA A 383 -6.78 -15.81 3.38
N CYS A 384 -7.35 -16.95 3.01
CA CYS A 384 -8.33 -17.62 3.85
C CYS A 384 -7.64 -18.27 5.08
N THR A 385 -8.42 -18.86 5.98
CA THR A 385 -7.88 -19.55 7.18
C THR A 385 -7.02 -20.79 6.86
N GLY A 386 -7.14 -21.39 5.68
CA GLY A 386 -6.27 -22.49 5.24
C GLY A 386 -6.41 -23.79 6.05
N SER A 387 -5.58 -24.78 5.73
CA SER A 387 -5.52 -26.08 6.42
C SER A 387 -5.15 -25.99 7.91
N GLN A 388 -4.64 -24.84 8.37
CA GLN A 388 -4.30 -24.56 9.77
C GLN A 388 -5.50 -24.83 10.71
N PHE A 389 -6.68 -24.29 10.37
CA PHE A 389 -7.91 -24.47 11.17
C PHE A 389 -9.13 -24.92 10.33
N CYS A 390 -9.07 -24.92 8.99
CA CYS A 390 -10.25 -25.23 8.17
C CYS A 390 -10.34 -26.72 7.82
N ASN A 391 -11.40 -27.39 8.30
CA ASN A 391 -11.67 -28.82 8.06
C ASN A 391 -11.62 -29.21 6.57
N ILE A 392 -12.07 -28.33 5.66
CA ILE A 392 -12.19 -28.59 4.22
C ILE A 392 -11.03 -28.04 3.38
N ALA A 393 -10.09 -27.29 3.96
CA ALA A 393 -8.94 -26.78 3.22
C ALA A 393 -7.93 -27.90 2.98
N VAL A 394 -7.50 -28.11 1.73
CA VAL A 394 -6.50 -29.12 1.41
C VAL A 394 -5.07 -28.59 1.55
N THR A 395 -4.88 -27.27 1.49
CA THR A 395 -3.58 -26.58 1.60
C THR A 395 -3.63 -25.48 2.69
N GLU A 396 -2.51 -25.23 3.37
CA GLU A 396 -2.35 -24.07 4.27
C GLU A 396 -2.34 -22.76 3.45
N THR A 397 -2.82 -21.64 3.99
CA THR A 397 -2.83 -20.36 3.26
C THR A 397 -2.34 -19.11 3.99
N LYS A 398 -2.52 -18.92 5.30
CA LYS A 398 -2.05 -17.67 5.92
C LYS A 398 -0.52 -17.67 6.08
N GLY A 399 0.05 -18.77 6.56
CA GLY A 399 1.50 -18.94 6.62
C GLY A 399 2.13 -19.07 5.24
N ARG A 400 1.47 -19.77 4.29
CA ARG A 400 1.95 -19.87 2.90
C ARG A 400 1.94 -18.55 2.16
N MET A 401 0.91 -17.73 2.33
CA MET A 401 0.89 -16.39 1.74
C MET A 401 2.01 -15.53 2.34
N PHE A 402 2.17 -15.49 3.66
CA PHE A 402 3.28 -14.78 4.30
C PHE A 402 4.65 -15.21 3.75
N GLN A 403 4.91 -16.52 3.64
CA GLN A 403 6.13 -17.07 3.03
C GLN A 403 6.30 -16.68 1.56
N LEU A 404 5.20 -16.57 0.80
CA LEU A 404 5.21 -16.13 -0.59
C LEU A 404 5.54 -14.64 -0.69
N LEU A 405 4.89 -13.77 0.10
CA LEU A 405 5.18 -12.33 0.10
C LEU A 405 6.66 -12.06 0.41
N GLU A 406 7.23 -12.72 1.42
CA GLU A 406 8.65 -12.60 1.75
C GLU A 406 9.59 -13.02 0.61
N LYS A 407 9.23 -14.07 -0.14
CA LYS A 407 10.00 -14.47 -1.33
C LYS A 407 9.80 -13.50 -2.50
N LEU A 408 8.61 -12.91 -2.68
CA LEU A 408 8.34 -11.89 -3.69
C LEU A 408 9.03 -10.55 -3.38
N ARG A 409 9.09 -10.14 -2.11
CA ARG A 409 9.89 -8.99 -1.63
C ARG A 409 11.37 -9.15 -1.99
N LYS A 410 11.96 -10.31 -1.69
CA LYS A 410 13.36 -10.63 -2.02
C LYS A 410 13.62 -10.64 -3.54
N LYS A 411 12.64 -11.07 -4.32
CA LYS A 411 12.64 -11.01 -5.79
C LYS A 411 12.31 -9.63 -6.38
N GLN A 412 12.03 -8.63 -5.52
CA GLN A 412 11.64 -7.27 -5.90
C GLN A 412 10.42 -7.21 -6.84
N VAL A 413 9.52 -8.19 -6.76
CA VAL A 413 8.31 -8.25 -7.60
C VAL A 413 7.34 -7.14 -7.20
N ARG A 414 7.11 -6.21 -8.12
CA ARG A 414 6.22 -5.05 -7.92
C ARG A 414 4.81 -5.37 -8.37
N LEU A 415 3.86 -5.35 -7.45
CA LEU A 415 2.47 -5.65 -7.80
C LEU A 415 1.70 -4.45 -8.38
N GLU A 416 1.97 -3.21 -7.97
CA GLU A 416 1.36 -1.98 -8.56
C GLU A 416 -0.16 -2.12 -8.91
N GLY A 417 -0.96 -2.70 -8.00
CA GLY A 417 -2.41 -2.93 -8.16
C GLY A 417 -2.82 -4.36 -8.57
N ILE A 418 -1.88 -5.24 -8.93
CA ILE A 418 -2.12 -6.67 -9.21
C ILE A 418 -2.44 -7.40 -7.90
N ARG A 419 -3.66 -7.93 -7.75
CA ARG A 419 -4.10 -8.60 -6.51
C ARG A 419 -3.87 -10.11 -6.52
N ILE A 420 -3.34 -10.64 -5.41
CA ILE A 420 -3.10 -12.08 -5.23
C ILE A 420 -3.96 -12.64 -4.09
N HIS A 421 -4.89 -13.54 -4.40
CA HIS A 421 -5.82 -14.10 -3.41
C HIS A 421 -5.63 -15.62 -3.24
N MET A 422 -5.38 -16.07 -2.01
CA MET A 422 -5.07 -17.46 -1.70
C MET A 422 -6.16 -18.17 -0.88
N SER A 423 -6.76 -19.20 -1.47
CA SER A 423 -7.80 -20.03 -0.86
C SER A 423 -7.36 -21.49 -0.76
N GLY A 424 -7.41 -22.11 0.41
CA GLY A 424 -6.91 -23.48 0.63
C GLY A 424 -7.78 -24.59 0.05
N CYS A 425 -8.87 -24.27 -0.65
CA CYS A 425 -9.72 -25.21 -1.38
C CYS A 425 -10.64 -24.49 -2.39
N PRO A 426 -11.37 -25.21 -3.26
CA PRO A 426 -12.30 -24.63 -4.23
C PRO A 426 -13.52 -23.86 -3.66
N SER A 427 -13.63 -23.66 -2.34
CA SER A 427 -14.71 -22.86 -1.75
C SER A 427 -14.50 -21.33 -1.87
N SER A 428 -13.30 -20.90 -2.30
CA SER A 428 -12.95 -19.49 -2.56
C SER A 428 -13.32 -18.51 -1.45
N CYS A 429 -12.94 -18.83 -0.21
CA CYS A 429 -13.22 -17.94 0.93
C CYS A 429 -12.44 -16.62 0.85
N ALA A 430 -11.31 -16.59 0.14
CA ALA A 430 -10.54 -15.38 -0.16
C ALA A 430 -10.81 -14.83 -1.58
N GLN A 431 -11.88 -15.26 -2.27
CA GLN A 431 -12.27 -14.69 -3.58
C GLN A 431 -11.20 -14.83 -4.68
N HIS A 432 -10.60 -16.02 -4.82
CA HIS A 432 -9.50 -16.24 -5.76
C HIS A 432 -9.89 -16.16 -7.24
N PHE A 433 -11.16 -16.37 -7.59
CA PHE A 433 -11.60 -16.25 -8.98
C PHE A 433 -11.72 -14.80 -9.47
N THR A 434 -11.81 -13.79 -8.60
CA THR A 434 -11.89 -12.37 -8.99
C THR A 434 -10.63 -11.58 -8.60
N ALA A 435 -9.54 -12.30 -8.38
CA ALA A 435 -8.19 -11.77 -8.23
C ALA A 435 -7.49 -11.77 -9.58
N ASP A 436 -6.54 -10.86 -9.73
CA ASP A 436 -5.63 -10.82 -10.86
C ASP A 436 -4.79 -12.11 -10.91
N ILE A 437 -4.31 -12.57 -9.74
CA ILE A 437 -3.67 -13.86 -9.52
C ILE A 437 -4.45 -14.65 -8.46
N GLY A 438 -5.22 -15.65 -8.90
CA GLY A 438 -5.99 -16.54 -8.04
C GLY A 438 -5.24 -17.82 -7.69
N LEU A 439 -5.11 -18.14 -6.39
CA LEU A 439 -4.46 -19.37 -5.92
C LEU A 439 -5.46 -20.28 -5.20
N LYS A 440 -5.73 -21.46 -5.77
CA LYS A 440 -6.67 -22.47 -5.24
C LYS A 440 -5.93 -23.73 -4.77
N GLY A 441 -5.89 -23.95 -3.46
CA GLY A 441 -5.20 -25.07 -2.84
C GLY A 441 -5.66 -26.42 -3.35
N VAL A 442 -4.69 -27.26 -3.70
CA VAL A 442 -4.84 -28.65 -4.17
C VAL A 442 -3.79 -29.55 -3.52
N ARG A 443 -4.00 -30.88 -3.61
CA ARG A 443 -3.00 -31.89 -3.29
C ARG A 443 -2.37 -32.36 -4.59
N VAL A 444 -1.05 -32.30 -4.66
CA VAL A 444 -0.28 -32.54 -5.88
C VAL A 444 0.46 -33.87 -5.75
N ARG A 445 0.24 -34.80 -6.68
CA ARG A 445 0.93 -36.09 -6.69
C ARG A 445 2.29 -35.93 -7.38
N ARG A 446 3.33 -36.44 -6.74
CA ARG A 446 4.71 -36.54 -7.24
C ARG A 446 5.21 -37.97 -7.01
N LEU A 447 6.39 -38.29 -7.57
CA LEU A 447 7.01 -39.62 -7.41
C LEU A 447 7.22 -39.98 -5.93
N LEU A 448 7.71 -39.02 -5.13
CA LEU A 448 7.96 -39.14 -3.69
C LEU A 448 6.73 -38.84 -2.81
N GLY A 449 5.52 -39.10 -3.31
CA GLY A 449 4.27 -38.94 -2.56
C GLY A 449 3.49 -37.66 -2.88
N THR A 450 2.63 -37.22 -1.96
CA THR A 450 1.70 -36.10 -2.19
C THR A 450 2.15 -34.83 -1.48
N ARG A 451 2.32 -33.74 -2.23
CA ARG A 451 2.68 -32.41 -1.74
C ARG A 451 1.47 -31.48 -1.63
N GLU A 452 1.65 -30.39 -0.89
CA GLU A 452 0.76 -29.23 -0.98
C GLU A 452 1.06 -28.45 -2.26
N GLY A 453 0.03 -27.89 -2.88
CA GLY A 453 0.19 -27.01 -4.03
C GLY A 453 -1.07 -26.20 -4.30
N PHE A 454 -1.07 -25.51 -5.43
CA PHE A 454 -2.13 -24.61 -5.88
C PHE A 454 -2.38 -24.74 -7.38
N ASP A 455 -3.66 -24.70 -7.76
CA ASP A 455 -4.05 -24.34 -9.12
C ASP A 455 -4.05 -22.81 -9.22
N VAL A 456 -3.43 -22.28 -10.27
CA VAL A 456 -3.24 -20.85 -10.52
C VAL A 456 -4.21 -20.38 -11.59
N PHE A 457 -4.88 -19.28 -11.31
CA PHE A 457 -5.83 -18.59 -12.19
C PHE A 457 -5.33 -17.19 -12.46
N LEU A 458 -5.43 -16.73 -13.71
CA LEU A 458 -5.06 -15.36 -14.12
C LEU A 458 -6.22 -14.70 -14.86
N GLY A 459 -6.22 -13.36 -14.91
CA GLY A 459 -7.25 -12.62 -15.65
C GLY A 459 -8.60 -12.50 -14.94
N GLY A 460 -8.65 -12.67 -13.62
CA GLY A 460 -9.77 -12.17 -12.82
C GLY A 460 -9.52 -10.71 -12.47
N GLY A 461 -10.55 -9.92 -12.17
CA GLY A 461 -10.33 -8.48 -11.93
C GLY A 461 -11.57 -7.60 -12.01
N ILE A 462 -11.33 -6.29 -12.05
CA ILE A 462 -12.32 -5.21 -12.26
C ILE A 462 -12.12 -4.42 -13.56
N ALA A 463 -11.00 -4.65 -14.25
CA ALA A 463 -10.63 -3.91 -15.45
C ALA A 463 -11.73 -3.98 -16.52
N GLY A 464 -12.32 -2.82 -16.85
CA GLY A 464 -13.45 -2.72 -17.78
C GLY A 464 -14.75 -3.43 -17.36
N GLY A 465 -14.77 -4.10 -16.20
CA GLY A 465 -15.87 -4.94 -15.73
C GLY A 465 -15.39 -6.02 -14.75
N VAL A 466 -16.29 -6.56 -13.91
CA VAL A 466 -15.91 -7.65 -13.00
C VAL A 466 -15.74 -8.94 -13.78
N GLN A 467 -14.61 -9.61 -13.59
CA GLN A 467 -14.22 -10.76 -14.38
C GLN A 467 -13.73 -11.93 -13.52
N MET A 468 -14.09 -13.15 -13.94
CA MET A 468 -13.57 -14.40 -13.39
C MET A 468 -12.26 -14.79 -14.09
N GLY A 469 -11.28 -15.25 -13.31
CA GLY A 469 -9.97 -15.70 -13.78
C GLY A 469 -10.04 -17.04 -14.51
N ARG A 470 -9.30 -17.13 -15.61
CA ARG A 470 -9.12 -18.35 -16.39
C ARG A 470 -8.04 -19.21 -15.74
N THR A 471 -8.16 -20.53 -15.89
CA THR A 471 -7.14 -21.48 -15.43
C THR A 471 -5.84 -21.25 -16.20
N PHE A 472 -4.75 -20.97 -15.49
CA PHE A 472 -3.42 -20.81 -16.09
C PHE A 472 -2.57 -22.08 -15.96
N ARG A 473 -2.38 -22.57 -14.74
CA ARG A 473 -1.55 -23.76 -14.45
C ARG A 473 -2.15 -24.57 -13.31
N LEU A 474 -2.29 -25.87 -13.50
CA LEU A 474 -2.82 -26.79 -12.48
C LEU A 474 -1.68 -27.49 -11.72
N GLY A 475 -1.85 -27.72 -10.41
CA GLY A 475 -0.94 -28.54 -9.60
C GLY A 475 0.47 -27.98 -9.42
N VAL A 476 0.59 -26.66 -9.23
CA VAL A 476 1.87 -25.98 -8.95
C VAL A 476 2.26 -26.25 -7.50
N ASP A 477 3.48 -26.72 -7.24
CA ASP A 477 3.95 -26.92 -5.86
C ASP A 477 4.17 -25.58 -5.17
N VAL A 478 3.96 -25.51 -3.85
CA VAL A 478 4.07 -24.25 -3.07
C VAL A 478 5.41 -23.54 -3.29
N ASP A 479 6.50 -24.30 -3.43
CA ASP A 479 7.85 -23.76 -3.60
C ASP A 479 8.10 -23.16 -5.00
N GLN A 480 7.30 -23.52 -6.01
CA GLN A 480 7.37 -22.99 -7.37
C GLN A 480 6.60 -21.66 -7.52
N LEU A 481 5.63 -21.37 -6.65
CA LEU A 481 4.79 -20.16 -6.74
C LEU A 481 5.56 -18.83 -6.83
N PRO A 482 6.64 -18.57 -6.06
CA PRO A 482 7.33 -17.28 -6.11
C PRO A 482 7.94 -17.00 -7.48
N THR A 483 8.59 -18.00 -8.09
CA THR A 483 9.17 -17.91 -9.43
C THR A 483 8.06 -17.80 -10.48
N LEU A 484 7.00 -18.60 -10.38
CA LEU A 484 5.88 -18.54 -11.32
C LEU A 484 5.17 -17.17 -11.31
N ILE A 485 5.02 -16.55 -10.14
CA ILE A 485 4.39 -15.23 -10.02
C ILE A 485 5.33 -14.14 -10.53
N GLU A 486 6.63 -14.22 -10.24
CA GLU A 486 7.66 -13.35 -10.82
C GLU A 486 7.66 -13.42 -12.36
N GLU A 487 7.67 -14.62 -12.96
CA GLU A 487 7.56 -14.85 -14.40
C GLU A 487 6.31 -14.17 -14.97
N VAL A 488 5.14 -14.45 -14.37
CA VAL A 488 3.83 -13.96 -14.81
C VAL A 488 3.71 -12.43 -14.74
N VAL A 489 4.23 -11.83 -13.67
CA VAL A 489 4.22 -10.37 -13.46
C VAL A 489 5.24 -9.69 -14.37
N THR A 490 6.43 -10.27 -14.53
CA THR A 490 7.47 -9.75 -15.43
C THR A 490 7.02 -9.78 -16.89
N GLN A 491 6.41 -10.88 -17.34
CA GLN A 491 5.90 -11.00 -18.71
C GLN A 491 4.82 -9.95 -19.01
N TYR A 492 3.94 -9.65 -18.05
CA TYR A 492 2.98 -8.56 -18.17
C TYR A 492 3.68 -7.21 -18.37
N TYR A 493 4.60 -6.82 -17.48
CA TYR A 493 5.26 -5.51 -17.60
C TYR A 493 6.09 -5.35 -18.88
N LEU A 494 6.69 -6.43 -19.39
CA LEU A 494 7.45 -6.41 -20.64
C LEU A 494 6.58 -6.30 -21.90
N SER A 495 5.34 -6.82 -21.88
CA SER A 495 4.55 -7.06 -23.11
C SER A 495 3.17 -6.40 -23.16
N HIS A 496 2.66 -5.83 -22.06
CA HIS A 496 1.36 -5.15 -22.04
C HIS A 496 1.30 -3.90 -22.94
N LYS A 497 0.12 -3.66 -23.51
CA LYS A 497 -0.19 -2.43 -24.27
C LYS A 497 -0.35 -1.24 -23.32
N PRO A 498 -0.11 0.02 -23.75
CA PRO A 498 -0.40 1.19 -22.93
C PRO A 498 -1.86 1.23 -22.45
N GLY A 499 -2.08 1.39 -21.14
CA GLY A 499 -3.41 1.40 -20.53
C GLY A 499 -4.10 0.03 -20.41
N GLN A 500 -3.47 -1.05 -20.87
CA GLN A 500 -3.98 -2.42 -20.67
C GLN A 500 -3.66 -2.89 -19.25
N THR A 501 -4.66 -3.43 -18.57
CA THR A 501 -4.49 -3.96 -17.22
C THR A 501 -3.87 -5.37 -17.22
N PHE A 502 -3.40 -5.82 -16.06
CA PHE A 502 -2.94 -7.20 -15.87
C PHE A 502 -4.04 -8.22 -16.19
N SER A 503 -5.28 -7.94 -15.76
CA SER A 503 -6.40 -8.85 -15.97
C SER A 503 -6.72 -9.00 -17.47
N ASP A 504 -6.74 -7.88 -18.20
CA ASP A 504 -7.00 -7.86 -19.65
C ASP A 504 -5.87 -8.51 -20.45
N TYR A 505 -4.62 -8.20 -20.11
CA TYR A 505 -3.44 -8.79 -20.77
C TYR A 505 -3.49 -10.31 -20.71
N TRP A 506 -3.65 -10.89 -19.51
CA TRP A 506 -3.70 -12.35 -19.36
C TRP A 506 -4.96 -12.98 -19.98
N ARG A 507 -6.04 -12.22 -20.19
CA ARG A 507 -7.20 -12.66 -20.96
C ARG A 507 -6.98 -12.66 -22.47
N GLU A 508 -6.12 -11.80 -23.00
CA GLU A 508 -5.69 -11.92 -24.40
C GLU A 508 -4.74 -13.10 -24.60
N GLN A 509 -3.87 -13.41 -23.62
CA GLN A 509 -2.89 -14.50 -23.73
C GLN A 509 -3.48 -15.90 -23.50
N LEU A 510 -4.51 -16.04 -22.65
CA LEU A 510 -5.05 -17.36 -22.29
C LEU A 510 -6.26 -17.73 -23.16
N PRO A 511 -6.23 -18.88 -23.87
CA PRO A 511 -7.37 -19.34 -24.68
C PRO A 511 -8.61 -19.62 -23.81
N ASP A 512 -9.80 -19.44 -24.38
CA ASP A 512 -11.07 -19.59 -23.64
C ASP A 512 -11.30 -20.99 -23.04
N ASP A 513 -10.73 -22.06 -23.61
CA ASP A 513 -10.97 -23.44 -23.15
C ASP A 513 -9.80 -24.41 -23.42
N ARG A 514 -8.59 -24.14 -22.89
CA ARG A 514 -7.54 -25.19 -22.79
C ARG A 514 -6.80 -25.14 -21.47
N SER A 515 -7.14 -26.07 -20.57
CA SER A 515 -6.35 -26.35 -19.38
C SER A 515 -5.03 -27.03 -19.74
N VAL A 516 -3.90 -26.32 -19.59
CA VAL A 516 -2.59 -26.96 -19.54
C VAL A 516 -2.38 -27.49 -18.12
N LYS A 517 -2.50 -28.81 -17.94
CA LYS A 517 -1.88 -29.46 -16.78
C LYS A 517 -0.38 -29.23 -16.90
N ALA A 518 0.30 -28.88 -15.80
CA ALA A 518 1.75 -28.97 -15.78
C ALA A 518 2.15 -30.39 -16.19
N ALA A 519 3.01 -30.52 -17.20
CA ALA A 519 3.47 -31.82 -17.68
C ALA A 519 4.21 -32.55 -16.56
N GLU A 520 4.17 -33.89 -16.56
CA GLU A 520 4.86 -34.68 -15.53
C GLU A 520 6.40 -34.70 -15.69
N GLU A 521 6.94 -33.99 -16.70
CA GLU A 521 8.34 -34.11 -17.15
C GLU A 521 9.23 -32.89 -16.86
N ASP A 522 8.68 -31.70 -16.59
CA ASP A 522 9.46 -30.45 -16.38
C ASP A 522 10.00 -30.27 -14.94
N PHE A 523 10.33 -31.37 -14.26
CA PHE A 523 11.16 -31.31 -13.04
C PHE A 523 12.05 -32.54 -12.91
N LYS A 524 13.24 -32.49 -13.53
CA LYS A 524 14.40 -33.26 -13.08
C LYS A 524 15.01 -32.51 -11.89
N PRO A 525 14.94 -33.03 -10.65
CA PRO A 525 15.73 -32.47 -9.56
C PRO A 525 17.22 -32.64 -9.89
N PRO A 526 18.08 -31.67 -9.50
CA PRO A 526 19.51 -31.80 -9.77
C PRO A 526 20.08 -33.06 -9.09
N VAL A 527 21.01 -33.71 -9.78
CA VAL A 527 21.71 -34.88 -9.26
C VAL A 527 22.99 -34.41 -8.57
N TRP A 528 23.12 -34.80 -7.30
CA TRP A 528 24.28 -34.52 -6.47
C TRP A 528 25.10 -35.79 -6.31
N LEU A 529 26.39 -35.70 -6.61
CA LEU A 529 27.35 -36.79 -6.55
C LEU A 529 28.23 -36.59 -5.32
N CYS A 530 28.19 -37.52 -4.37
CA CYS A 530 29.11 -37.50 -3.24
C CYS A 530 30.53 -37.81 -3.74
N GLU A 531 31.39 -36.81 -3.86
CA GLU A 531 32.77 -36.94 -4.35
C GLU A 531 33.57 -37.98 -3.56
N ASN A 532 33.31 -38.09 -2.24
CA ASN A 532 33.98 -39.03 -1.34
C ASN A 532 33.62 -40.53 -1.54
N CYS A 533 32.51 -40.86 -2.25
CA CYS A 533 32.10 -42.27 -2.43
C CYS A 533 31.28 -42.56 -3.71
N ARG A 534 31.12 -41.57 -4.59
CA ARG A 534 30.34 -41.59 -5.83
C ARG A 534 28.84 -41.94 -5.66
N TYR A 535 28.28 -41.81 -4.46
CA TYR A 535 26.83 -41.96 -4.23
C TYR A 535 26.04 -40.80 -4.84
N GLU A 536 25.07 -41.12 -5.68
CA GLU A 536 24.18 -40.14 -6.33
C GLU A 536 22.90 -39.88 -5.52
N HIS A 537 22.52 -38.61 -5.41
CA HIS A 537 21.30 -38.16 -4.76
C HIS A 537 20.52 -37.19 -5.66
N ALA A 538 19.32 -37.58 -6.09
CA ALA A 538 18.42 -36.72 -6.85
C ALA A 538 17.54 -35.89 -5.89
N GLY A 539 17.80 -34.58 -5.79
CA GLY A 539 17.12 -33.69 -4.84
C GLY A 539 17.46 -32.21 -5.06
N VAL A 540 16.64 -31.29 -4.55
CA VAL A 540 16.93 -29.83 -4.62
C VAL A 540 18.23 -29.48 -3.88
N ASP A 541 18.52 -30.25 -2.83
CA ASP A 541 19.67 -30.11 -1.95
C ASP A 541 20.32 -31.49 -1.74
N PRO A 542 21.64 -31.57 -1.56
CA PRO A 542 22.27 -32.80 -1.10
C PRO A 542 21.94 -33.06 0.39
N PRO A 543 21.90 -34.33 0.82
CA PRO A 543 21.59 -34.70 2.20
C PRO A 543 22.68 -34.20 3.16
N VAL A 544 22.31 -33.93 4.42
CA VAL A 544 23.21 -33.38 5.46
C VAL A 544 24.46 -34.27 5.66
N PHE A 545 24.27 -35.57 5.51
CA PHE A 545 25.33 -36.57 5.44
C PHE A 545 25.04 -37.50 4.25
N CYS A 546 26.09 -37.98 3.58
CA CYS A 546 25.96 -38.97 2.54
C CYS A 546 25.40 -40.28 3.12
N PRO A 547 24.26 -40.81 2.62
CA PRO A 547 23.68 -42.06 3.10
C PRO A 547 24.61 -43.28 2.98
N SER A 548 25.58 -43.23 2.07
CA SER A 548 26.52 -44.33 1.81
C SER A 548 27.79 -44.29 2.67
N CYS A 549 28.38 -43.11 2.87
CA CYS A 549 29.68 -42.97 3.55
C CYS A 549 29.68 -42.05 4.79
N ALA A 550 28.52 -41.54 5.20
CA ALA A 550 28.33 -40.53 6.24
C ALA A 550 29.12 -39.21 6.04
N GLY A 551 29.76 -39.01 4.88
CA GLY A 551 30.48 -37.78 4.54
C GLY A 551 29.56 -36.55 4.59
N LEU A 552 30.06 -35.46 5.17
CA LEU A 552 29.34 -34.19 5.30
C LEU A 552 28.81 -33.67 3.94
N ARG A 553 27.66 -33.00 3.96
CA ARG A 553 26.98 -32.37 2.81
C ARG A 553 27.90 -31.60 1.84
N ARG A 554 28.98 -31.00 2.34
CA ARG A 554 29.99 -30.27 1.54
C ARG A 554 30.71 -31.12 0.49
N TYR A 555 30.68 -32.45 0.61
CA TYR A 555 31.31 -33.39 -0.33
C TYR A 555 30.36 -33.85 -1.44
N PHE A 556 29.26 -33.14 -1.68
CA PHE A 556 28.36 -33.39 -2.81
C PHE A 556 28.55 -32.31 -3.87
N ALA A 557 29.17 -32.68 -5.00
CA ALA A 557 29.21 -31.87 -6.21
C ALA A 557 27.95 -32.08 -7.05
N ARG A 558 27.54 -31.09 -7.85
CA ARG A 558 26.40 -31.22 -8.76
C ARG A 558 26.87 -31.80 -10.09
N LEU A 559 26.19 -32.83 -10.59
CA LEU A 559 26.62 -33.63 -11.75
C LEU A 559 26.52 -32.88 -13.10
N GLU A 560 25.92 -31.68 -13.09
CA GLU A 560 25.77 -30.82 -14.27
C GLU A 560 26.99 -29.90 -14.50
N ASP A 561 27.88 -29.75 -13.51
CA ASP A 561 29.03 -28.82 -13.54
C ASP A 561 30.34 -29.48 -14.02
N SER A 562 30.30 -30.76 -14.47
CA SER A 562 31.51 -31.58 -14.66
C SER A 562 31.70 -32.18 -16.07
N VAL A 563 31.68 -31.34 -17.11
CA VAL A 563 32.27 -31.66 -18.42
C VAL A 563 32.89 -30.41 -19.08
N GLU A 564 34.16 -30.13 -18.78
CA GLU A 564 35.19 -29.75 -19.77
C GLU A 564 36.60 -29.80 -19.14
N GLU A 565 37.64 -29.88 -19.97
CA GLU A 565 38.83 -30.71 -19.73
C GLU A 565 39.97 -30.12 -18.86
N LEU A 566 40.79 -31.04 -18.31
CA LEU A 566 42.04 -30.78 -17.58
C LEU A 566 43.26 -30.85 -18.52
N ALA A 567 44.16 -29.86 -18.44
CA ALA A 567 45.56 -29.98 -18.84
C ALA A 567 46.45 -29.16 -17.87
N ALA A 568 47.68 -29.62 -17.65
CA ALA A 568 48.62 -29.12 -16.63
C ALA A 568 50.07 -29.29 -17.11
N PRO A 569 51.10 -28.80 -16.40
CA PRO A 569 51.22 -27.53 -15.65
C PRO A 569 52.49 -26.75 -16.08
N ASP A 570 52.70 -25.54 -15.54
CA ASP A 570 54.03 -24.98 -15.27
C ASP A 570 53.97 -23.92 -14.13
N ASP A 571 55.10 -23.74 -13.43
CA ASP A 571 55.29 -23.10 -12.11
C ASP A 571 56.51 -22.13 -12.19
N PRO A 572 56.85 -21.25 -11.21
CA PRO A 572 56.12 -20.65 -10.09
C PRO A 572 56.05 -19.10 -10.15
N SER A 573 55.60 -18.48 -9.05
CA SER A 573 55.87 -17.09 -8.60
C SER A 573 54.98 -15.94 -9.10
N ALA A 574 53.80 -15.83 -8.49
CA ALA A 574 53.24 -14.55 -8.07
C ALA A 574 52.30 -14.77 -6.87
N GLU A 575 52.64 -14.23 -5.70
CA GLU A 575 51.72 -14.22 -4.55
C GLU A 575 50.56 -13.26 -4.86
N ALA A 576 49.35 -13.80 -5.07
CA ALA A 576 48.15 -13.01 -5.31
C ALA A 576 47.32 -12.89 -4.02
N THR A 577 47.32 -11.68 -3.46
CA THR A 577 46.47 -11.28 -2.32
C THR A 577 44.98 -11.50 -2.67
N PRO A 578 44.14 -12.06 -1.76
CA PRO A 578 42.75 -12.35 -2.09
C PRO A 578 41.93 -11.08 -2.33
N SER A 579 41.12 -11.10 -3.37
CA SER A 579 40.26 -10.00 -3.81
C SER A 579 39.22 -9.57 -2.75
N ASN A 580 39.15 -8.28 -2.44
CA ASN A 580 38.03 -7.69 -1.72
C ASN A 580 36.70 -7.98 -2.41
N GLY A 581 35.68 -8.38 -1.64
CA GLY A 581 34.29 -8.45 -2.11
C GLY A 581 33.65 -9.83 -2.25
N ALA A 582 34.36 -10.93 -1.96
CA ALA A 582 33.74 -12.25 -1.94
C ALA A 582 32.70 -12.38 -0.81
N LEU A 583 31.44 -12.63 -1.17
CA LEU A 583 30.34 -12.86 -0.22
C LEU A 583 30.52 -14.23 0.46
N ARG A 584 30.68 -14.25 1.78
CA ARG A 584 30.70 -15.51 2.56
C ARG A 584 29.36 -16.22 2.46
N SER A 585 29.36 -17.55 2.68
CA SER A 585 28.16 -18.39 2.63
C SER A 585 27.11 -18.07 3.71
N ASP A 586 27.44 -17.28 4.72
CA ASP A 586 26.52 -16.71 5.71
C ASP A 586 25.91 -15.34 5.29
N GLY A 587 26.21 -14.88 4.06
CA GLY A 587 25.73 -13.63 3.46
C GLY A 587 26.56 -12.39 3.78
N PHE A 588 27.67 -12.57 4.52
CA PHE A 588 28.55 -11.48 4.94
C PHE A 588 29.70 -11.29 3.95
N ALA A 589 29.82 -10.13 3.30
CA ALA A 589 30.99 -9.77 2.51
C ALA A 589 31.99 -8.99 3.38
N PHE A 590 33.28 -9.14 3.09
CA PHE A 590 34.33 -8.37 3.74
C PHE A 590 34.16 -6.87 3.44
N ALA A 591 34.33 -6.03 4.46
CA ALA A 591 34.11 -4.59 4.38
C ALA A 591 35.39 -3.78 4.68
N ALA A 592 36.07 -4.10 5.79
CA ALA A 592 37.32 -3.46 6.20
C ALA A 592 38.07 -4.30 7.24
N GLU A 593 39.35 -4.02 7.46
CA GLU A 593 40.03 -4.43 8.70
C GLU A 593 39.44 -3.67 9.89
N GLU A 594 39.31 -4.31 11.06
CA GLU A 594 38.75 -3.67 12.26
C GLU A 594 39.57 -2.44 12.67
N SER A 595 40.91 -2.55 12.61
CA SER A 595 41.84 -1.47 12.93
C SER A 595 41.69 -0.23 12.02
N ALA A 596 41.01 -0.35 10.87
CA ALA A 596 40.76 0.75 9.96
C ALA A 596 39.48 1.54 10.28
N VAL A 597 38.63 1.09 11.21
CA VAL A 597 37.42 1.82 11.64
C VAL A 597 37.74 2.64 12.91
N PRO A 598 37.93 3.98 12.78
CA PRO A 598 38.27 4.86 13.90
C PRO A 598 37.14 4.99 14.92
N GLU A 599 37.45 5.56 16.09
CA GLU A 599 36.48 5.86 17.14
C GLU A 599 36.13 7.36 17.11
N GLY A 600 34.84 7.69 16.97
CA GLY A 600 34.35 9.07 16.82
C GLY A 600 34.24 9.58 15.37
N GLU A 601 34.75 8.82 14.39
CA GLU A 601 34.66 9.10 12.95
C GLU A 601 34.06 7.88 12.23
N GLY A 602 33.64 8.05 10.98
CA GLY A 602 33.14 6.97 10.14
C GLY A 602 34.10 6.56 9.02
N LEU A 603 33.93 5.34 8.50
CA LEU A 603 34.67 4.80 7.35
C LEU A 603 33.70 4.43 6.22
N ASP A 604 33.85 5.05 5.05
CA ASP A 604 33.14 4.66 3.84
C ASP A 604 33.70 3.35 3.25
N VAL A 605 32.82 2.40 2.92
CA VAL A 605 33.17 1.09 2.35
C VAL A 605 32.18 0.68 1.27
N THR A 606 32.67 0.04 0.21
CA THR A 606 31.82 -0.54 -0.84
C THR A 606 31.73 -2.05 -0.67
N VAL A 607 30.54 -2.56 -0.38
CA VAL A 607 30.30 -3.97 -0.05
C VAL A 607 29.18 -4.53 -0.96
N GLY A 608 29.53 -5.49 -1.81
CA GLY A 608 28.57 -6.10 -2.77
C GLY A 608 27.92 -5.11 -3.74
N GLY A 609 28.63 -4.04 -4.12
CA GLY A 609 28.11 -3.00 -5.00
C GLY A 609 27.22 -1.95 -4.32
N LYS A 610 27.19 -1.91 -2.98
CA LYS A 610 26.54 -0.85 -2.19
C LYS A 610 27.57 -0.04 -1.41
N GLU A 611 27.38 1.26 -1.34
CA GLU A 611 28.18 2.19 -0.53
C GLU A 611 27.58 2.27 0.88
N LEU A 612 28.39 1.96 1.89
CA LEU A 612 28.00 1.87 3.30
C LEU A 612 28.96 2.69 4.17
N ALA A 613 28.47 3.22 5.29
CA ALA A 613 29.28 3.89 6.29
C ALA A 613 29.42 3.03 7.55
N LEU A 614 30.65 2.77 7.99
CA LEU A 614 30.98 2.04 9.23
C LEU A 614 31.30 3.01 10.36
N PHE A 615 30.81 2.75 11.57
CA PHE A 615 31.08 3.55 12.76
C PHE A 615 31.40 2.67 13.96
N ARG A 616 32.40 3.05 14.76
CA ARG A 616 32.66 2.44 16.07
C ARG A 616 31.91 3.21 17.17
N VAL A 617 31.05 2.50 17.90
CA VAL A 617 30.27 3.01 19.04
C VAL A 617 30.36 2.00 20.18
N ASP A 618 30.75 2.44 21.37
CA ASP A 618 30.92 1.60 22.57
C ASP A 618 31.73 0.31 22.29
N GLY A 619 32.82 0.44 21.53
CA GLY A 619 33.69 -0.67 21.12
C GLY A 619 33.10 -1.64 20.08
N ARG A 620 31.92 -1.37 19.49
CA ARG A 620 31.29 -2.19 18.45
C ARG A 620 31.19 -1.45 17.12
N ILE A 621 31.34 -2.18 16.02
CA ILE A 621 31.21 -1.60 14.68
C ILE A 621 29.78 -1.81 14.14
N HIS A 622 29.18 -0.72 13.69
CA HIS A 622 27.87 -0.65 13.07
C HIS A 622 27.98 -0.16 11.63
N ALA A 623 27.12 -0.65 10.75
CA ALA A 623 27.07 -0.25 9.34
C ALA A 623 25.68 0.29 9.01
N ILE A 624 25.62 1.44 8.34
CA ILE A 624 24.40 2.04 7.79
C ILE A 624 24.62 2.38 6.31
N ASP A 625 23.57 2.75 5.56
CA ASP A 625 23.75 3.29 4.21
C ASP A 625 24.75 4.45 4.24
N ALA A 626 25.63 4.57 3.24
CA ALA A 626 26.59 5.67 3.21
C ALA A 626 25.91 7.03 3.11
N LEU A 627 24.72 7.12 2.52
CA LEU A 627 24.13 8.40 2.09
C LEU A 627 22.89 8.80 2.92
N CYS A 628 22.89 10.03 3.42
CA CYS A 628 21.76 10.66 4.11
C CYS A 628 20.55 10.84 3.16
N PRO A 629 19.33 10.40 3.53
CA PRO A 629 18.17 10.39 2.65
C PRO A 629 17.60 11.78 2.32
N HIS A 630 18.06 12.84 3.00
CA HIS A 630 17.73 14.22 2.64
C HIS A 630 18.31 14.59 1.26
N GLU A 631 19.63 14.75 1.20
CA GLU A 631 20.32 15.22 0.00
C GLU A 631 21.33 14.25 -0.60
N GLY A 632 21.68 13.16 0.11
CA GLY A 632 22.69 12.19 -0.30
C GLY A 632 24.04 12.37 0.42
N ALA A 633 24.07 12.94 1.62
CA ALA A 633 25.32 13.25 2.32
C ALA A 633 26.09 11.99 2.76
N PRO A 634 27.40 11.86 2.50
CA PRO A 634 28.20 10.78 3.04
C PRO A 634 28.22 10.88 4.57
N LEU A 635 27.58 9.92 5.22
CA LEU A 635 27.39 9.89 6.66
C LEU A 635 28.69 9.57 7.39
N ALA A 636 29.62 8.82 6.79
CA ALA A 636 30.92 8.52 7.39
C ALA A 636 31.74 9.76 7.74
N GLN A 637 31.55 10.81 6.93
CA GLN A 637 32.21 12.13 7.06
C GLN A 637 31.44 13.05 8.05
N GLY A 638 30.39 12.53 8.70
CA GLY A 638 29.63 13.19 9.76
C GLY A 638 30.29 13.09 11.13
N SER A 639 30.12 14.11 11.97
CA SER A 639 30.62 14.08 13.35
C SER A 639 29.82 13.09 14.20
N VAL A 640 30.50 12.18 14.89
CA VAL A 640 29.87 11.17 15.76
C VAL A 640 29.98 11.60 17.22
N THR A 641 28.89 11.58 17.96
CA THR A 641 28.88 11.82 19.42
C THR A 641 27.85 10.94 20.09
N GLY A 642 28.25 10.13 21.07
CA GLY A 642 27.33 9.24 21.81
C GLY A 642 26.57 8.24 20.91
N GLY A 643 27.17 7.78 19.81
CA GLY A 643 26.52 6.92 18.83
C GLY A 643 25.55 7.61 17.87
N VAL A 644 25.46 8.94 17.92
CA VAL A 644 24.71 9.76 16.96
C VAL A 644 25.66 10.31 15.91
N VAL A 645 25.44 9.94 14.65
CA VAL A 645 26.08 10.51 13.46
C VAL A 645 25.30 11.77 13.08
N THR A 646 25.98 12.91 13.09
CA THR A 646 25.40 14.15 12.56
C THR A 646 25.80 14.29 11.11
N CYS A 647 24.81 14.23 10.20
CA CYS A 647 24.99 14.44 8.77
C CYS A 647 25.75 15.76 8.55
N PRO A 648 26.92 15.72 7.91
CA PRO A 648 27.85 16.86 7.87
C PRO A 648 27.37 17.98 6.93
N TRP A 649 26.22 17.78 6.28
CA TRP A 649 25.61 18.76 5.38
C TRP A 649 24.51 19.57 6.06
N HIS A 650 23.58 18.91 6.73
CA HIS A 650 22.33 19.52 7.17
C HIS A 650 22.08 19.45 8.69
N GLY A 651 23.02 18.89 9.44
CA GLY A 651 22.85 18.64 10.88
C GLY A 651 21.85 17.52 11.18
N TRP A 652 21.30 16.83 10.16
CA TRP A 652 20.37 15.72 10.37
C TRP A 652 21.03 14.62 11.18
N THR A 653 20.44 14.22 12.29
CA THR A 653 21.05 13.27 13.23
C THR A 653 20.53 11.85 13.01
N PHE A 654 21.42 10.87 13.08
CA PHE A 654 21.14 9.45 12.86
C PHE A 654 21.78 8.62 13.95
N ASN A 655 21.05 7.66 14.53
CA ASN A 655 21.65 6.71 15.45
C ASN A 655 22.44 5.64 14.68
N ALA A 656 23.77 5.62 14.79
CA ALA A 656 24.65 4.70 14.05
C ALA A 656 24.27 3.22 14.27
N CYS A 657 23.77 2.89 15.46
CA CYS A 657 23.49 1.52 15.86
C CYS A 657 22.21 0.94 15.22
N SER A 658 21.27 1.79 14.83
CA SER A 658 19.92 1.42 14.36
C SER A 658 19.55 1.98 12.99
N GLY A 659 20.24 3.03 12.52
CA GLY A 659 19.92 3.77 11.30
C GLY A 659 18.76 4.77 11.43
N CYS A 660 18.10 4.83 12.60
CA CYS A 660 16.97 5.73 12.82
C CYS A 660 17.41 7.21 12.79
N SER A 661 16.66 8.06 12.09
CA SER A 661 16.86 9.50 12.12
C SER A 661 16.19 10.10 13.35
N ILE A 662 16.94 10.94 14.07
CA ILE A 662 16.57 11.53 15.36
C ILE A 662 15.95 12.91 15.14
N ASP A 663 16.60 13.74 14.32
CA ASP A 663 16.11 15.06 13.91
C ASP A 663 16.55 15.34 12.45
N PRO A 664 15.61 15.59 11.50
CA PRO A 664 14.16 15.45 11.62
C PRO A 664 13.75 13.96 11.55
N PRO A 665 12.85 13.49 12.45
CA PRO A 665 12.48 12.09 12.54
C PRO A 665 11.76 11.56 11.28
N HIS A 666 11.71 10.23 11.15
CA HIS A 666 11.09 9.47 10.06
C HIS A 666 11.84 9.45 8.72
N ASN A 667 13.11 9.84 8.72
CA ASN A 667 13.98 9.79 7.54
C ASN A 667 15.11 8.78 7.73
N ASP A 668 14.78 7.54 8.10
CA ASP A 668 15.77 6.53 8.52
C ASP A 668 16.67 6.05 7.37
N VAL A 669 17.92 5.70 7.68
CA VAL A 669 18.82 4.94 6.79
C VAL A 669 18.79 3.45 7.12
N ARG A 670 19.02 2.58 6.13
CA ARG A 670 19.09 1.15 6.37
C ARG A 670 20.33 0.83 7.21
N ARG A 671 20.12 0.18 8.35
CA ARG A 671 21.20 -0.46 9.12
C ARG A 671 21.48 -1.87 8.59
N TYR A 672 22.74 -2.21 8.48
CA TYR A 672 23.22 -3.51 8.00
C TYR A 672 23.77 -4.35 9.15
N GLU A 673 23.63 -5.67 9.04
CA GLU A 673 24.17 -6.61 10.01
C GLU A 673 25.70 -6.64 9.87
N THR A 674 26.40 -6.29 10.95
CA THR A 674 27.87 -6.28 11.07
C THR A 674 28.35 -7.47 11.89
N ARG A 675 29.48 -8.04 11.50
CA ARG A 675 30.23 -9.02 12.31
C ARG A 675 31.72 -8.68 12.25
N VAL A 676 32.40 -8.87 13.37
CA VAL A 676 33.86 -8.79 13.45
C VAL A 676 34.39 -10.18 13.78
N ASP A 677 35.13 -10.78 12.85
CA ASP A 677 35.77 -12.09 13.00
C ASP A 677 37.28 -11.89 12.81
N GLU A 678 38.11 -12.32 13.78
CA GLU A 678 39.59 -12.27 13.69
C GLU A 678 40.17 -10.89 13.30
N GLY A 679 39.60 -9.80 13.84
CA GLY A 679 40.04 -8.44 13.53
C GLY A 679 39.59 -7.91 12.17
N ARG A 680 38.64 -8.58 11.50
CA ARG A 680 38.09 -8.18 10.20
C ARG A 680 36.59 -7.92 10.27
N VAL A 681 36.15 -6.80 9.70
CA VAL A 681 34.74 -6.39 9.62
C VAL A 681 34.10 -6.97 8.38
N TYR A 682 32.96 -7.62 8.57
CA TYR A 682 32.10 -8.11 7.50
C TYR A 682 30.70 -7.51 7.62
N VAL A 683 30.08 -7.20 6.48
CA VAL A 683 28.73 -6.62 6.38
C VAL A 683 27.85 -7.46 5.46
N LYS A 684 26.59 -7.65 5.86
CA LYS A 684 25.65 -8.52 5.16
C LYS A 684 24.90 -7.81 4.03
N VAL A 685 25.07 -8.26 2.80
CA VAL A 685 24.52 -7.61 1.58
C VAL A 685 23.90 -8.60 0.59
N ASP A 686 23.00 -8.10 -0.26
CA ASP A 686 22.21 -8.87 -1.24
C ASP A 686 22.77 -8.66 -2.67
N ALA A 687 22.87 -9.69 -3.52
CA ALA A 687 23.51 -9.66 -4.86
C ALA A 687 22.57 -9.27 -6.03
N VAL A 688 23.10 -8.65 -7.12
CA VAL A 688 22.31 -8.07 -8.25
C VAL A 688 23.04 -8.17 -9.63
N PRO A 689 22.34 -8.47 -10.76
CA PRO A 689 22.84 -8.35 -12.14
C PRO A 689 22.17 -7.25 -13.01
N ALA A 690 22.68 -7.02 -14.25
CA ALA A 690 22.55 -5.75 -15.02
C ALA A 690 21.54 -5.71 -16.21
N ALA A 691 21.52 -4.59 -16.96
CA ALA A 691 20.37 -4.04 -17.72
C ALA A 691 20.39 -4.14 -19.27
N ALA A 692 19.26 -3.81 -19.95
CA ALA A 692 19.19 -3.46 -21.39
C ALA A 692 17.92 -2.65 -21.79
N SER A 693 17.84 -2.17 -23.05
CA SER A 693 16.84 -1.20 -23.58
C SER A 693 16.36 -1.59 -25.01
N ALA A 694 15.45 -0.93 -25.75
CA ALA A 694 15.18 0.51 -25.93
C ALA A 694 13.69 0.95 -26.04
N GLN A 695 13.19 1.44 -27.21
CA GLN A 695 12.14 2.50 -27.24
C GLN A 695 11.23 2.56 -28.49
N GLY A 696 10.07 3.22 -28.34
CA GLY A 696 9.10 3.66 -29.37
C GLY A 696 8.12 4.67 -28.74
N ALA A 697 7.72 5.74 -29.46
CA ALA A 697 7.24 6.99 -28.83
C ALA A 697 5.97 6.86 -27.97
N LYS A 698 6.02 7.53 -26.80
CA LYS A 698 5.03 7.53 -25.70
C LYS A 698 4.76 8.99 -25.25
N PRO A 699 3.74 9.27 -24.41
CA PRO A 699 3.65 10.56 -23.71
C PRO A 699 5.01 10.92 -23.08
N ARG A 700 5.37 12.21 -23.11
CA ARG A 700 6.68 12.71 -22.66
C ARG A 700 7.01 12.14 -21.29
N ARG A 701 7.99 11.24 -21.24
CA ARG A 701 8.55 10.73 -19.99
C ARG A 701 9.18 11.92 -19.25
N ALA A 702 8.81 12.10 -17.98
CA ALA A 702 9.56 12.98 -17.09
C ALA A 702 11.04 12.63 -17.16
N ILE A 703 11.89 13.64 -17.36
CA ILE A 703 13.32 13.37 -17.51
C ILE A 703 13.87 12.92 -16.16
N ARG A 704 14.58 11.79 -16.13
CA ARG A 704 15.24 11.34 -14.91
C ARG A 704 16.38 12.32 -14.59
N PRO A 705 16.51 12.81 -13.35
CA PRO A 705 17.66 13.58 -12.91
C PRO A 705 18.96 12.89 -13.29
N ARG A 706 19.93 13.67 -13.77
CA ARG A 706 21.25 13.18 -14.18
C ARG A 706 22.33 14.00 -13.48
N GLU A 707 23.43 13.33 -13.16
CA GLU A 707 24.66 13.99 -12.74
C GLU A 707 25.51 14.41 -13.94
N ALA A 708 26.03 15.63 -13.89
CA ALA A 708 26.89 16.22 -14.90
C ALA A 708 27.91 17.18 -14.24
N SER A 709 29.19 17.08 -14.60
CA SER A 709 30.13 18.18 -14.36
C SER A 709 29.83 19.30 -15.34
N LEU A 710 29.63 20.52 -14.85
CA LEU A 710 29.49 21.74 -15.64
C LEU A 710 30.52 22.78 -15.15
N PRO A 711 31.21 23.50 -16.04
CA PRO A 711 32.10 24.58 -15.64
C PRO A 711 31.30 25.83 -15.26
N LEU A 712 31.66 26.45 -14.14
CA LEU A 712 31.22 27.77 -13.74
C LEU A 712 31.86 28.79 -14.68
N VAL A 713 31.06 29.52 -15.47
CA VAL A 713 31.58 30.50 -16.45
C VAL A 713 31.39 31.96 -16.03
N GLN A 714 30.51 32.23 -15.06
CA GLN A 714 30.31 33.59 -14.56
C GLN A 714 29.77 33.58 -13.12
N ILE A 715 30.22 34.57 -12.33
CA ILE A 715 29.63 34.94 -11.04
C ILE A 715 29.11 36.37 -11.19
N ILE A 716 27.88 36.62 -10.74
CA ILE A 716 27.20 37.91 -10.84
C ILE A 716 26.74 38.31 -9.43
N ASP A 717 27.16 39.46 -8.92
CA ASP A 717 26.62 40.02 -7.67
C ASP A 717 25.22 40.61 -7.93
N GLU A 718 24.18 40.04 -7.33
CA GLU A 718 22.77 40.43 -7.52
C GLU A 718 22.31 41.44 -6.46
N ALA A 719 22.74 41.25 -5.22
CA ALA A 719 22.44 42.10 -4.06
C ALA A 719 23.47 41.84 -2.93
N PRO A 720 23.52 42.65 -1.87
CA PRO A 720 24.40 42.40 -0.72
C PRO A 720 24.20 40.98 -0.12
N GLY A 721 25.20 40.12 -0.31
CA GLY A 721 25.15 38.72 0.11
C GLY A 721 24.30 37.80 -0.78
N VAL A 722 24.05 38.14 -2.05
CA VAL A 722 23.39 37.28 -3.03
C VAL A 722 24.13 37.31 -4.37
N ARG A 723 24.44 36.13 -4.93
CA ARG A 723 25.16 35.97 -6.19
C ARG A 723 24.49 34.94 -7.09
N THR A 724 24.53 35.18 -8.40
CA THR A 724 24.19 34.18 -9.42
C THR A 724 25.46 33.50 -9.92
N PHE A 725 25.51 32.19 -9.78
CA PHE A 725 26.55 31.29 -10.31
C PHE A 725 26.02 30.66 -11.60
N ARG A 726 26.64 31.01 -12.73
CA ARG A 726 26.23 30.56 -14.07
C ARG A 726 27.13 29.45 -14.57
N PHE A 727 26.55 28.28 -14.79
CA PHE A 727 27.23 27.10 -15.33
C PHE A 727 26.95 26.95 -16.82
N ASP A 728 27.97 26.61 -17.60
CA ASP A 728 27.82 26.26 -19.02
C ASP A 728 27.22 24.85 -19.16
N ASN A 729 26.11 24.77 -19.87
CA ASN A 729 25.42 23.54 -20.22
C ASN A 729 25.14 23.46 -21.74
N GLN A 730 25.98 24.06 -22.58
CA GLN A 730 25.88 23.98 -24.05
C GLN A 730 25.84 22.54 -24.57
N ALA A 731 26.60 21.64 -23.93
CA ALA A 731 26.59 20.20 -24.20
C ALA A 731 25.32 19.48 -23.68
N ARG A 732 24.42 20.18 -22.97
CA ARG A 732 23.16 19.70 -22.40
C ARG A 732 23.32 18.44 -21.56
N LEU A 733 24.41 18.39 -20.79
CA LEU A 733 24.75 17.28 -19.91
C LEU A 733 23.73 17.18 -18.75
N LEU A 734 23.27 18.33 -18.27
CA LEU A 734 22.19 18.46 -17.28
C LEU A 734 20.86 18.78 -18.00
N PRO A 735 19.92 17.83 -18.11
CA PRO A 735 18.68 18.06 -18.83
C PRO A 735 17.65 18.80 -17.96
N MET A 736 16.95 19.77 -18.56
CA MET A 736 15.87 20.53 -17.93
C MET A 736 14.58 20.40 -18.75
N ASP A 737 13.45 20.13 -18.09
CA ASP A 737 12.14 19.89 -18.71
C ASP A 737 11.07 20.94 -18.36
N HIS A 738 11.00 21.36 -17.09
CA HIS A 738 10.05 22.35 -16.58
C HIS A 738 10.74 23.43 -15.70
N PRO A 739 10.34 24.71 -15.82
CA PRO A 739 10.85 25.78 -14.97
C PRO A 739 10.35 25.68 -13.52
N GLY A 740 11.11 26.25 -12.58
CA GLY A 740 10.83 26.23 -11.15
C GLY A 740 11.51 25.10 -10.37
N LYS A 741 12.13 24.14 -11.06
CA LYS A 741 12.89 23.02 -10.48
C LYS A 741 14.24 23.44 -9.88
N PHE A 742 14.81 22.58 -9.04
CA PHE A 742 16.13 22.75 -8.43
C PHE A 742 17.19 21.76 -8.97
N VAL A 743 18.45 22.03 -8.66
CA VAL A 743 19.58 21.11 -8.86
C VAL A 743 20.34 20.97 -7.55
N LYS A 744 21.01 19.83 -7.34
CA LYS A 744 22.02 19.71 -6.30
C LYS A 744 23.38 20.06 -6.90
N ILE A 745 24.16 20.94 -6.26
CA ILE A 745 25.55 21.23 -6.62
C ILE A 745 26.50 20.68 -5.56
N CYS A 746 27.52 19.93 -5.98
CA CYS A 746 28.62 19.50 -5.12
C CYS A 746 29.68 20.60 -5.03
N VAL A 747 30.16 20.93 -3.82
CA VAL A 747 31.31 21.81 -3.60
C VAL A 747 32.34 21.14 -2.69
N PRO A 748 33.66 21.30 -2.93
CA PRO A 748 34.68 20.64 -2.14
C PRO A 748 34.98 21.44 -0.85
N ALA A 749 34.48 20.99 0.30
CA ALA A 749 34.79 21.59 1.61
C ALA A 749 35.98 20.88 2.28
N ASP A 750 36.60 21.52 3.28
CA ASP A 750 37.92 21.16 3.87
C ASP A 750 38.08 19.71 4.39
N SER A 751 36.98 18.95 4.54
CA SER A 751 36.99 17.54 4.94
C SER A 751 36.23 16.60 3.99
N GLN A 752 35.44 17.11 3.03
CA GLN A 752 34.54 16.30 2.19
C GLN A 752 33.82 17.10 1.08
N ASP A 753 33.34 16.38 0.07
CA ASP A 753 32.37 16.86 -0.94
C ASP A 753 31.02 17.20 -0.28
N VAL A 754 30.49 18.40 -0.55
CA VAL A 754 29.27 18.94 0.07
C VAL A 754 28.23 19.28 -0.99
N TRP A 755 27.17 18.47 -1.12
CA TRP A 755 26.09 18.80 -2.05
C TRP A 755 24.99 19.64 -1.40
N ARG A 756 24.51 20.69 -2.09
CA ARG A 756 23.31 21.46 -1.70
C ARG A 756 22.31 21.60 -2.84
N SER A 757 21.02 21.50 -2.52
CA SER A 757 19.95 21.92 -3.42
C SER A 757 19.89 23.45 -3.56
N PHE A 758 19.92 23.95 -4.79
CA PHE A 758 19.57 25.34 -5.11
C PHE A 758 18.62 25.39 -6.30
N THR A 759 17.59 26.22 -6.20
CA THR A 759 16.58 26.37 -7.25
C THR A 759 17.18 27.05 -8.49
N ILE A 760 16.90 26.51 -9.68
CA ILE A 760 17.37 27.05 -10.94
C ILE A 760 16.65 28.38 -11.19
N SER A 761 17.39 29.45 -11.44
CA SER A 761 16.83 30.75 -11.83
C SER A 761 16.79 30.94 -13.35
N SER A 762 17.64 30.25 -14.11
CA SER A 762 17.58 30.26 -15.58
C SER A 762 16.32 29.53 -16.09
N SER A 763 15.94 29.83 -17.33
CA SER A 763 14.82 29.18 -17.99
C SER A 763 15.28 27.90 -18.69
N PRO A 764 14.54 26.79 -18.63
CA PRO A 764 14.80 25.62 -19.49
C PRO A 764 14.62 25.89 -20.99
N HIS A 765 14.16 27.09 -21.39
CA HIS A 765 14.16 27.53 -22.79
C HIS A 765 15.57 27.92 -23.26
N ALA A 766 16.45 28.30 -22.34
CA ALA A 766 17.88 28.55 -22.54
C ALA A 766 18.70 27.41 -21.90
N PRO A 767 18.58 26.16 -22.38
CA PRO A 767 19.19 24.99 -21.74
C PRO A 767 20.72 25.02 -21.72
N GLU A 768 21.34 25.88 -22.53
CA GLU A 768 22.78 26.15 -22.57
C GLU A 768 23.35 26.78 -21.30
N VAL A 769 22.52 27.31 -20.38
CA VAL A 769 22.98 27.88 -19.10
C VAL A 769 22.14 27.42 -17.91
N VAL A 770 22.81 27.12 -16.80
CA VAL A 770 22.18 26.84 -15.50
C VAL A 770 22.60 27.94 -14.54
N ASP A 771 21.65 28.82 -14.17
CA ASP A 771 21.93 29.94 -13.25
C ASP A 771 21.41 29.61 -11.84
N LEU A 772 22.31 29.46 -10.88
CA LEU A 772 21.98 29.25 -9.46
C LEU A 772 22.18 30.54 -8.68
N THR A 773 21.08 31.18 -8.30
CA THR A 773 21.12 32.43 -7.53
C THR A 773 21.01 32.13 -6.05
N ILE A 774 22.12 32.32 -5.36
CA ILE A 774 22.35 31.81 -4.01
C ILE A 774 22.53 33.01 -3.08
N LYS A 775 21.70 33.05 -2.03
CA LYS A 775 21.94 33.93 -0.89
C LYS A 775 22.99 33.28 0.01
N LEU A 776 24.01 34.05 0.39
CA LEU A 776 24.97 33.67 1.41
C LEU A 776 24.22 33.42 2.71
N ASN A 777 24.14 32.16 3.11
CA ASN A 777 23.96 31.79 4.51
C ASN A 777 25.36 31.78 5.14
N PRO A 778 25.68 32.69 6.08
CA PRO A 778 27.00 32.70 6.73
C PRO A 778 27.31 31.36 7.40
N ASP A 779 26.30 30.69 7.98
CA ASP A 779 26.45 29.39 8.65
C ASP A 779 26.37 28.20 7.68
N GLY A 780 26.07 28.44 6.41
CA GLY A 780 25.89 27.41 5.38
C GLY A 780 27.19 27.08 4.65
N VAL A 781 27.73 25.88 4.87
CA VAL A 781 29.02 25.41 4.30
C VAL A 781 29.12 25.68 2.79
N ALA A 782 28.15 25.20 1.98
CA ALA A 782 28.28 25.33 0.52
C ALA A 782 28.06 26.76 0.01
N SER A 783 27.11 27.51 0.57
CA SER A 783 26.90 28.91 0.19
C SER A 783 28.09 29.79 0.57
N ARG A 784 28.72 29.54 1.73
CA ARG A 784 29.95 30.23 2.12
C ARG A 784 31.09 29.86 1.17
N TRP A 785 31.31 28.58 0.93
CA TRP A 785 32.39 28.11 0.06
C TRP A 785 32.28 28.68 -1.37
N LEU A 786 31.09 28.70 -1.96
CA LEU A 786 30.84 29.29 -3.27
C LEU A 786 31.12 30.81 -3.31
N PHE A 787 30.91 31.52 -2.21
CA PHE A 787 31.19 32.96 -2.12
C PHE A 787 32.67 33.28 -1.90
N GLU A 788 33.40 32.40 -1.21
CA GLU A 788 34.79 32.62 -0.80
C GLU A 788 35.81 32.04 -1.78
N ASN A 789 35.50 30.92 -2.47
CA ASN A 789 36.49 30.14 -3.23
C ASN A 789 36.17 29.99 -4.72
N ALA A 790 34.89 29.88 -5.11
CA ALA A 790 34.52 29.57 -6.49
C ALA A 790 34.92 30.69 -7.46
N GLN A 791 35.47 30.31 -8.61
CA GLN A 791 35.92 31.22 -9.67
C GLN A 791 35.44 30.75 -11.06
N PRO A 792 35.23 31.67 -12.01
CA PRO A 792 34.99 31.31 -13.40
C PRO A 792 36.15 30.46 -13.97
N GLY A 793 35.83 29.25 -14.45
CA GLY A 793 36.77 28.22 -14.88
C GLY A 793 36.69 26.92 -14.07
N ASP A 794 36.19 26.98 -12.83
CA ASP A 794 36.05 25.81 -11.96
C ASP A 794 34.94 24.85 -12.45
N GLU A 795 35.18 23.53 -12.39
CA GLU A 795 34.14 22.52 -12.65
C GLU A 795 33.39 22.10 -11.39
N PHE A 796 32.06 22.01 -11.49
CA PHE A 796 31.18 21.56 -10.42
C PHE A 796 30.31 20.39 -10.88
N LYS A 797 30.16 19.38 -10.02
CA LYS A 797 29.16 18.32 -10.25
C LYS A 797 27.78 18.85 -9.89
N LEU A 798 26.85 18.82 -10.84
CA LEU A 798 25.44 19.16 -10.64
C LEU A 798 24.57 17.93 -10.89
N ASN A 799 23.49 17.76 -10.12
CA ASN A 799 22.56 16.64 -10.25
C ASN A 799 21.10 17.13 -10.28
N GLY A 800 20.45 17.01 -11.43
CA GLY A 800 19.09 17.54 -11.68
C GLY A 800 18.68 17.55 -13.16
N ALA A 801 17.64 18.30 -13.54
CA ALA A 801 16.75 19.09 -12.68
C ALA A 801 15.75 18.21 -11.87
N GLN A 802 15.40 18.62 -10.64
CA GLN A 802 14.56 17.87 -9.70
C GLN A 802 13.49 18.75 -9.03
N GLY A 803 12.55 18.13 -8.32
CA GLY A 803 11.55 18.82 -7.51
C GLY A 803 10.12 18.75 -8.05
N GLY A 804 9.15 18.82 -7.14
CA GLY A 804 7.71 18.83 -7.42
C GLY A 804 7.13 20.24 -7.64
N PHE A 805 7.91 21.29 -7.37
CA PHE A 805 7.55 22.67 -7.65
C PHE A 805 7.94 23.02 -9.10
N TYR A 806 6.97 23.09 -10.00
CA TYR A 806 7.25 23.47 -11.39
C TYR A 806 6.01 24.00 -12.12
N PHE A 807 6.24 24.80 -13.16
CA PHE A 807 5.19 25.24 -14.07
C PHE A 807 5.17 24.38 -15.35
N ASP A 808 4.01 23.81 -15.68
CA ASP A 808 3.76 23.08 -16.92
C ASP A 808 2.73 23.80 -17.78
N HIS A 809 3.18 24.51 -18.82
CA HIS A 809 2.34 25.23 -19.76
C HIS A 809 1.27 24.40 -20.49
N GLU A 810 1.40 23.07 -20.56
CA GLU A 810 0.36 22.20 -21.17
C GLU A 810 -0.82 21.97 -20.22
N ARG A 811 -0.62 22.20 -18.90
CA ARG A 811 -1.61 21.96 -17.84
C ARG A 811 -2.06 23.24 -17.13
N HIS A 812 -1.14 24.20 -16.99
CA HIS A 812 -1.30 25.43 -16.25
C HIS A 812 -1.60 26.57 -17.23
N THR A 813 -2.87 26.65 -17.65
CA THR A 813 -3.35 27.62 -18.66
C THR A 813 -3.97 28.86 -18.05
N GLU A 814 -4.07 28.94 -16.72
CA GLU A 814 -4.61 30.07 -15.99
C GLU A 814 -3.63 31.26 -15.90
N PRO A 815 -4.10 32.49 -15.60
CA PRO A 815 -3.23 33.59 -15.19
C PRO A 815 -2.39 33.20 -13.97
N LEU A 816 -1.13 33.62 -13.95
CA LEU A 816 -0.16 33.23 -12.93
C LEU A 816 0.03 34.33 -11.89
N VAL A 817 0.10 33.92 -10.63
CA VAL A 817 0.51 34.80 -9.53
C VAL A 817 1.78 34.23 -8.90
N LEU A 818 2.90 34.91 -9.12
CA LEU A 818 4.22 34.48 -8.66
C LEU A 818 4.57 35.29 -7.40
N VAL A 819 4.62 34.65 -6.24
CA VAL A 819 4.80 35.32 -4.94
C VAL A 819 6.07 34.84 -4.27
N SER A 820 6.95 35.78 -3.94
CA SER A 820 8.26 35.48 -3.37
C SER A 820 8.66 36.39 -2.22
N ALA A 821 9.56 35.90 -1.36
CA ALA A 821 10.28 36.72 -0.39
C ALA A 821 11.78 36.38 -0.36
N GLY A 822 12.64 37.38 -0.47
CA GLY A 822 14.10 37.21 -0.53
C GLY A 822 14.53 36.24 -1.65
N SER A 823 15.39 35.27 -1.35
CA SER A 823 15.87 34.30 -2.34
C SER A 823 14.79 33.36 -2.91
N GLY A 824 13.56 33.34 -2.36
CA GLY A 824 12.42 32.62 -2.95
C GLY A 824 11.96 33.15 -4.31
N VAL A 825 12.57 34.21 -4.82
CA VAL A 825 12.33 34.74 -6.17
C VAL A 825 12.90 33.86 -7.29
N THR A 826 13.84 32.96 -6.99
CA THR A 826 14.58 32.19 -7.99
C THR A 826 13.71 31.25 -8.85
N PRO A 827 12.80 30.41 -8.30
CA PRO A 827 11.86 29.67 -9.14
C PRO A 827 10.94 30.59 -9.95
N MET A 828 10.55 31.73 -9.38
CA MET A 828 9.66 32.70 -10.04
C MET A 828 10.32 33.30 -11.28
N MET A 829 11.62 33.59 -11.23
CA MET A 829 12.38 34.02 -12.40
C MET A 829 12.48 32.93 -13.47
N SER A 830 12.72 31.67 -13.09
CA SER A 830 12.73 30.55 -14.05
C SER A 830 11.39 30.44 -14.79
N ILE A 831 10.28 30.55 -14.05
CA ILE A 831 8.92 30.53 -14.61
C ILE A 831 8.64 31.76 -15.49
N ALA A 832 8.94 32.97 -15.01
CA ALA A 832 8.73 34.21 -15.77
C ALA A 832 9.55 34.25 -17.08
N ARG A 833 10.84 33.92 -17.02
CA ARG A 833 11.73 33.83 -18.19
C ARG A 833 11.25 32.77 -19.19
N TRP A 834 10.73 31.63 -18.72
CA TRP A 834 10.12 30.60 -19.59
C TRP A 834 8.85 31.09 -20.28
N CYS A 835 7.96 31.77 -19.56
CA CYS A 835 6.72 32.31 -20.12
C CYS A 835 7.02 33.38 -21.19
N GLN A 836 7.94 34.31 -20.89
CA GLN A 836 8.38 35.32 -21.86
C GLN A 836 9.03 34.69 -23.10
N ALA A 837 10.02 33.81 -22.93
CA ALA A 837 10.77 33.22 -24.04
C ALA A 837 9.90 32.35 -24.98
N ARG A 838 8.79 31.81 -24.47
CA ARG A 838 7.80 31.06 -25.26
C ARG A 838 6.63 31.92 -25.78
N GLY A 839 6.54 33.19 -25.40
CA GLY A 839 5.39 34.05 -25.72
C GLY A 839 4.06 33.48 -25.22
N LEU A 840 4.03 32.91 -24.01
CA LEU A 840 2.82 32.32 -23.45
C LEU A 840 1.79 33.41 -23.13
N ALA A 841 0.52 33.15 -23.47
CA ALA A 841 -0.60 34.08 -23.26
C ALA A 841 -1.14 34.10 -21.82
N ASN A 842 -0.38 33.60 -20.83
CA ASN A 842 -0.74 33.65 -19.41
C ASN A 842 -0.32 35.01 -18.84
N PRO A 843 -1.24 35.89 -18.39
CA PRO A 843 -0.86 37.09 -17.65
C PRO A 843 -0.18 36.72 -16.33
N ILE A 844 0.84 37.46 -15.93
CA ILE A 844 1.63 37.23 -14.73
C ILE A 844 1.52 38.43 -13.79
N ALA A 845 1.04 38.19 -12.57
CA ALA A 845 1.16 39.14 -11.46
C ALA A 845 2.28 38.67 -10.51
N PHE A 846 3.39 39.40 -10.50
CA PHE A 846 4.61 39.05 -9.79
C PHE A 846 4.75 39.90 -8.52
N PHE A 847 4.69 39.26 -7.36
CA PHE A 847 4.82 39.89 -6.05
C PHE A 847 6.15 39.49 -5.39
N HIS A 848 6.92 40.48 -4.93
CA HIS A 848 8.20 40.24 -4.27
C HIS A 848 8.35 41.01 -2.95
N GLY A 849 8.69 40.30 -1.87
CA GLY A 849 8.97 40.87 -0.55
C GLY A 849 10.47 40.99 -0.28
N ALA A 850 10.94 42.21 -0.01
CA ALA A 850 12.33 42.51 0.36
C ALA A 850 12.40 43.38 1.64
N ARG A 851 13.62 43.70 2.12
CA ARG A 851 13.81 44.61 3.25
C ARG A 851 13.93 46.04 2.76
N THR A 852 15.05 46.34 2.11
CA THR A 852 15.38 47.65 1.52
C THR A 852 15.32 47.60 0.00
N VAL A 853 15.51 48.74 -0.66
CA VAL A 853 15.61 48.84 -2.13
C VAL A 853 16.78 48.04 -2.69
N ASP A 854 17.89 47.94 -1.94
CA ASP A 854 19.11 47.21 -2.33
C ASP A 854 18.98 45.69 -2.15
N ASP A 855 17.96 45.22 -1.42
CA ASP A 855 17.65 43.78 -1.28
C ASP A 855 16.80 43.23 -2.44
N ILE A 856 16.37 44.06 -3.41
CA ILE A 856 15.45 43.65 -4.49
C ILE A 856 16.22 42.90 -5.58
N LEU A 857 16.20 41.57 -5.51
CA LEU A 857 16.78 40.69 -6.51
C LEU A 857 16.07 40.81 -7.87
N PHE A 858 16.85 40.75 -8.96
CA PHE A 858 16.38 40.86 -10.35
C PHE A 858 15.56 42.12 -10.67
N ARG A 859 15.68 43.19 -9.86
CA ARG A 859 14.87 44.42 -9.99
C ARG A 859 14.86 44.99 -11.42
N ALA A 860 16.04 45.11 -12.03
CA ALA A 860 16.18 45.68 -13.37
C ALA A 860 15.48 44.82 -14.44
N GLU A 861 15.58 43.50 -14.33
CA GLU A 861 14.90 42.56 -15.23
C GLU A 861 13.39 42.62 -15.04
N CYS A 862 12.89 42.51 -13.81
CA CYS A 862 11.44 42.55 -13.52
C CYS A 862 10.80 43.90 -13.90
N THR A 863 11.50 45.02 -13.66
CA THR A 863 11.04 46.36 -14.07
C THR A 863 10.99 46.48 -15.59
N ARG A 864 11.98 45.93 -16.30
CA ARG A 864 12.00 45.88 -17.76
C ARG A 864 10.87 44.99 -18.31
N LEU A 865 10.63 43.82 -17.72
CA LEU A 865 9.50 42.95 -18.09
C LEU A 865 8.15 43.68 -17.97
N ALA A 866 7.93 44.40 -16.87
CA ALA A 866 6.72 45.20 -16.66
C ALA A 866 6.60 46.41 -17.59
N GLY A 867 7.72 46.95 -18.10
CA GLY A 867 7.73 48.02 -19.09
C GLY A 867 7.56 47.54 -20.54
N GLU A 868 7.94 46.29 -20.83
CA GLU A 868 7.87 45.68 -22.17
C GLU A 868 6.57 44.89 -22.42
N SER A 869 5.95 44.33 -21.38
CA SER A 869 4.79 43.45 -21.50
C SER A 869 3.60 43.98 -20.68
N PRO A 870 2.43 44.27 -21.32
CA PRO A 870 1.21 44.64 -20.59
C PRO A 870 0.66 43.47 -19.75
N ASP A 871 1.05 42.24 -20.07
CA ASP A 871 0.65 41.02 -19.38
C ASP A 871 1.60 40.66 -18.20
N PHE A 872 2.52 41.54 -17.80
CA PHE A 872 3.41 41.34 -16.66
C PHE A 872 3.29 42.49 -15.63
N ALA A 873 2.50 42.29 -14.58
CA ALA A 873 2.39 43.22 -13.47
C ALA A 873 3.46 42.91 -12.40
N TYR A 874 4.24 43.91 -11.98
CA TYR A 874 5.30 43.75 -10.98
C TYR A 874 5.05 44.60 -9.73
N HIS A 875 4.94 43.93 -8.58
CA HIS A 875 4.63 44.53 -7.29
C HIS A 875 5.71 44.16 -6.27
N VAL A 876 6.39 45.17 -5.71
CA VAL A 876 7.41 44.96 -4.68
C VAL A 876 6.92 45.54 -3.36
N SER A 877 7.12 44.79 -2.27
CA SER A 877 6.83 45.23 -0.89
C SER A 877 8.11 45.27 -0.05
N LEU A 878 8.36 46.41 0.58
CA LEU A 878 9.52 46.62 1.44
C LEU A 878 9.13 46.67 2.91
N THR A 879 9.87 45.94 3.74
CA THR A 879 9.71 45.97 5.21
C THR A 879 10.53 47.07 5.87
N GLN A 880 11.52 47.65 5.17
CA GLN A 880 12.36 48.77 5.57
C GLN A 880 12.61 49.70 4.37
N PRO A 881 11.56 50.35 3.83
CA PRO A 881 11.69 51.30 2.72
C PRO A 881 12.44 52.58 3.14
N ASP A 882 13.06 53.24 2.16
CA ASP A 882 13.48 54.63 2.28
C ASP A 882 12.33 55.61 1.99
N ASP A 883 12.53 56.91 2.27
CA ASP A 883 11.53 57.96 2.04
C ASP A 883 11.16 58.18 0.56
N ALA A 884 11.94 57.62 -0.38
CA ALA A 884 11.68 57.72 -1.82
C ALA A 884 10.83 56.57 -2.36
N TRP A 885 10.64 55.49 -1.58
CA TRP A 885 9.87 54.33 -2.00
C TRP A 885 8.38 54.65 -2.23
N GLN A 886 7.87 54.28 -3.41
CA GLN A 886 6.46 54.45 -3.80
C GLN A 886 5.73 53.12 -4.01
N GLY A 887 6.35 51.99 -3.64
CA GLY A 887 5.78 50.65 -3.79
C GLY A 887 4.95 50.21 -2.59
N LEU A 888 4.80 48.90 -2.40
CA LEU A 888 4.08 48.35 -1.24
C LEU A 888 4.95 48.41 0.03
N HIS A 889 4.29 48.45 1.18
CA HIS A 889 4.93 48.54 2.49
C HIS A 889 4.57 47.33 3.37
N GLY A 890 5.55 46.82 4.11
CA GLY A 890 5.40 45.69 5.02
C GLY A 890 5.68 44.33 4.36
N ARG A 891 5.27 43.25 5.05
CA ARG A 891 5.31 41.88 4.50
C ARG A 891 4.10 41.69 3.60
N LEU A 892 4.25 40.97 2.48
CA LEU A 892 3.10 40.58 1.66
C LEU A 892 2.16 39.70 2.49
N THR A 893 0.87 39.98 2.39
CA THR A 893 -0.23 39.26 3.05
C THR A 893 -1.26 38.83 2.01
N PRO A 894 -2.15 37.87 2.31
CA PRO A 894 -3.27 37.52 1.42
C PRO A 894 -4.05 38.77 1.00
N GLU A 895 -4.34 39.67 1.93
CA GLU A 895 -5.06 40.91 1.72
C GLU A 895 -4.33 41.83 0.73
N THR A 896 -2.99 41.94 0.86
CA THR A 896 -2.14 42.69 -0.08
C THR A 896 -2.21 42.12 -1.49
N LEU A 897 -2.17 40.79 -1.65
CA LEU A 897 -2.25 40.14 -2.96
C LEU A 897 -3.62 40.36 -3.60
N LEU A 898 -4.70 40.06 -2.86
CA LEU A 898 -6.07 40.10 -3.34
C LEU A 898 -6.50 41.52 -3.75
N ALA A 899 -5.97 42.56 -3.11
CA ALA A 899 -6.21 43.95 -3.47
C ALA A 899 -5.63 44.38 -4.84
N HIS A 900 -4.74 43.57 -5.44
CA HIS A 900 -4.03 43.89 -6.68
C HIS A 900 -4.33 42.89 -7.83
N LEU A 901 -5.34 42.03 -7.67
CA LEU A 901 -5.68 40.98 -8.64
C LEU A 901 -7.12 41.12 -9.13
N ASP A 902 -7.34 41.04 -10.45
CA ASP A 902 -8.67 40.75 -11.00
C ASP A 902 -8.95 39.25 -10.86
N ARG A 903 -10.15 38.90 -10.39
CA ARG A 903 -10.66 37.52 -10.20
C ARG A 903 -9.62 36.54 -9.62
N PRO A 904 -9.08 36.78 -8.40
CA PRO A 904 -8.00 35.97 -7.82
C PRO A 904 -8.28 34.46 -7.74
N ALA A 905 -9.53 34.03 -7.57
CA ALA A 905 -9.90 32.61 -7.58
C ALA A 905 -9.69 31.89 -8.94
N GLU A 906 -9.59 32.65 -10.04
CA GLU A 906 -9.29 32.13 -11.39
C GLU A 906 -7.78 31.92 -11.61
N CYS A 907 -6.92 32.49 -10.77
CA CYS A 907 -5.47 32.46 -10.92
C CYS A 907 -4.80 31.19 -10.35
N ARG A 908 -3.60 30.87 -10.86
CA ARG A 908 -2.71 29.82 -10.34
C ARG A 908 -1.50 30.46 -9.64
N TYR A 909 -1.31 30.12 -8.37
CA TYR A 909 -0.34 30.72 -7.46
C TYR A 909 0.89 29.85 -7.31
N PHE A 910 2.06 30.44 -7.47
CA PHE A 910 3.35 29.86 -7.11
C PHE A 910 3.92 30.69 -5.96
N LEU A 911 4.11 30.06 -4.81
CA LEU A 911 4.58 30.70 -3.58
C LEU A 911 5.97 30.16 -3.23
N CYS A 912 6.92 31.02 -2.84
CA CYS A 912 8.21 30.57 -2.31
C CYS A 912 8.86 31.60 -1.36
N GLY A 913 9.22 31.16 -0.15
CA GLY A 913 9.74 32.04 0.91
C GLY A 913 9.81 31.35 2.28
N PRO A 914 9.98 32.11 3.38
CA PRO A 914 10.01 31.55 4.74
C PRO A 914 8.73 30.81 5.14
N ASN A 915 8.80 29.78 5.99
CA ASN A 915 7.65 28.94 6.34
C ASN A 915 6.44 29.73 6.86
N ASP A 916 6.59 30.59 7.88
CA ASP A 916 5.49 31.41 8.39
C ASP A 916 4.89 32.37 7.34
N PHE A 917 5.62 32.70 6.28
CA PHE A 917 5.14 33.53 5.17
C PHE A 917 4.31 32.67 4.20
N MET A 918 4.83 31.48 3.88
CA MET A 918 4.20 30.48 3.03
C MET A 918 2.87 29.96 3.58
N GLU A 919 2.82 29.65 4.88
CA GLU A 919 1.64 29.14 5.56
C GLU A 919 0.50 30.17 5.54
N ARG A 920 0.76 31.40 6.00
CA ARG A 920 -0.23 32.50 5.99
C ARG A 920 -0.78 32.80 4.60
N LEU A 921 0.07 32.79 3.57
CA LEU A 921 -0.38 32.98 2.20
C LEU A 921 -1.26 31.82 1.71
N CYS A 922 -0.89 30.57 2.01
CA CYS A 922 -1.72 29.41 1.68
C CYS A 922 -3.10 29.47 2.33
N GLU A 923 -3.16 29.78 3.63
CA GLU A 923 -4.40 29.83 4.40
C GLU A 923 -5.33 30.93 3.87
N GLY A 924 -4.83 32.15 3.71
CA GLY A 924 -5.66 33.27 3.25
C GLY A 924 -6.11 33.15 1.80
N LEU A 925 -5.29 32.62 0.88
CA LEU A 925 -5.70 32.34 -0.49
C LEU A 925 -6.78 31.24 -0.55
N SER A 926 -6.65 30.20 0.27
CA SER A 926 -7.68 29.15 0.39
C SER A 926 -8.99 29.72 0.96
N ALA A 927 -8.90 30.61 1.96
CA ALA A 927 -10.06 31.31 2.53
C ALA A 927 -10.72 32.27 1.54
N ALA A 928 -9.96 32.84 0.60
CA ALA A 928 -10.45 33.66 -0.51
C ALA A 928 -11.04 32.85 -1.69
N GLY A 929 -11.15 31.52 -1.55
CA GLY A 929 -11.78 30.65 -2.55
C GLY A 929 -10.87 30.18 -3.68
N VAL A 930 -9.54 30.33 -3.57
CA VAL A 930 -8.58 29.76 -4.53
C VAL A 930 -8.53 28.23 -4.39
N PRO A 931 -8.77 27.45 -5.46
CA PRO A 931 -8.66 25.99 -5.42
C PRO A 931 -7.28 25.50 -4.98
N ARG A 932 -7.20 24.43 -4.17
CA ARG A 932 -5.92 23.99 -3.59
C ARG A 932 -4.93 23.46 -4.63
N ASP A 933 -5.40 22.87 -5.73
CA ASP A 933 -4.57 22.43 -6.86
C ASP A 933 -3.93 23.60 -7.64
N ARG A 934 -4.44 24.82 -7.43
CA ARG A 934 -3.89 26.07 -7.97
C ARG A 934 -2.88 26.73 -7.05
N ILE A 935 -2.59 26.19 -5.86
CA ILE A 935 -1.61 26.78 -4.92
C ILE A 935 -0.39 25.86 -4.80
N HIS A 936 0.74 26.31 -5.38
CA HIS A 936 2.01 25.61 -5.41
C HIS A 936 2.97 26.21 -4.38
N THR A 937 3.69 25.38 -3.63
CA THR A 937 4.58 25.83 -2.54
C THR A 937 5.93 25.13 -2.55
N GLU A 938 7.02 25.91 -2.49
CA GLU A 938 8.37 25.41 -2.23
C GLU A 938 8.82 25.84 -0.83
N GLN A 939 9.37 24.91 -0.05
CA GLN A 939 9.87 25.15 1.31
C GLN A 939 11.39 25.10 1.33
N PHE A 940 12.03 26.16 1.85
CA PHE A 940 13.45 26.15 2.17
C PHE A 940 13.64 25.96 3.67
N HIS A 941 14.25 24.84 4.07
CA HIS A 941 14.63 24.64 5.46
C HIS A 941 15.73 25.63 5.86
N ALA A 942 15.51 26.39 6.93
CA ALA A 942 16.60 27.05 7.63
C ALA A 942 17.52 25.97 8.21
N SER A 943 18.83 26.08 7.99
CA SER A 943 19.80 25.25 8.72
C SER A 943 19.60 25.48 10.21
N LEU A 944 19.50 24.38 10.98
CA LEU A 944 19.40 24.42 12.45
C LEU A 944 20.61 25.16 13.03
N ALA A 945 20.45 26.46 13.30
CA ALA A 945 21.43 27.24 14.03
C ALA A 945 21.58 26.62 15.42
N ALA A 946 22.80 26.23 15.76
CA ALA A 946 23.10 25.48 16.97
C ALA A 946 22.65 26.23 18.23
N LYS A 947 21.50 25.84 18.78
CA LYS A 947 21.10 26.24 20.13
C LYS A 947 21.96 25.47 21.13
N ARG A 948 22.94 26.19 21.67
CA ARG A 948 23.60 25.86 22.93
C ARG A 948 22.60 25.81 24.08
#